data_AF-A0A239CEY4-F1
#
_entry.id   AF-A0A239CEY4-F1
#
_cell.length_a   1.000
_cell.length_b   1.000
_cell.length_c   1.000
_cell.angle_alpha   90.00
_cell.angle_beta   90.00
_cell.angle_gamma   90.00
#
_symmetry.space_group_name_H-M   'P 1'
#
loop_
_entity.id
_entity.type
_entity.pdbx_description
1 polymer ?
#
loop_
_entity_poly.entity_id
_entity_poly.type
_entity_poly.pdbx_seq_one_letter_code
_entity_poly.pdbx_strand_id
1 'polypeptide(L)'
;MSTPSTMRPSVNPNALGLVIALAATCLAALALLLPAAHGSQGPCGYLISYSTADTSSQRLAHKLLLCLLAALGLLSPWLAGALGGLLGPAKTAAVNRFAARLRRIPALFALPVLLLALWVYKGVDKDQNLLGLAVFGGLYFFGGRLAANRTARCLCGAGLVIYALFLLLPGFWGTYTFGAALEPALMHYFGQLGLAPLLAAGGDVLANKQAFYGLLPQTLLATAQRMGAHMDMGGYVLFVQASQVVFTLLGVLGYRLLAPSRPLASLFCVGLWLPWISTSGVAILGPTASGLRFMNFPVAILVLLCAGRLPDRIRSLVFGLTAGFALLHNLETGICVFLSFAVYNVISRPPSRFLAMLRDELLLLAGCLMSFAAFLLLFHLGLDRWPTASSADLFQFIRLFSSGFAGLPLYFDPLALLVLLYPACLIARLTRVWLGAGLSERMRFKFCVSFLILLWLAYYFNRVHRQNLWSHTFLLTYLLLDLLPNPTNILARLQSGLRRKRAEVPAMALVLVFILGPTFMNNGLSEVKVVWRALAQRIALERNPSGQERLSGLWLDAQEARDIRERSLVVRRLAAEKRLFFVGPNMFLLQLESGVFFPLPAQDLLTESLSPEGFARNVAAVRAYAPDVVLLSDGGGSRLVFLERKAFISKVLASLGQEYGTVGSEGGWLVLERVRPAAAQ
;
A
#
# COMPACT_ATOMS: atom_id res chain seq x y z
N MET A 1 42.55 42.27 32.51
CA MET A 1 41.10 42.07 32.74
C MET A 1 40.42 41.84 31.41
N SER A 2 40.16 40.58 31.04
CA SER A 2 39.38 40.24 29.85
C SER A 2 37.91 40.55 30.11
N THR A 3 37.33 41.47 29.33
CA THR A 3 35.90 41.72 29.32
C THR A 3 35.15 40.40 29.07
N PRO A 4 34.19 40.01 29.91
CA PRO A 4 33.44 38.77 29.70
C PRO A 4 32.73 38.89 28.36
N SER A 5 33.07 38.01 27.41
CA SER A 5 32.41 37.95 26.12
C SER A 5 30.93 37.68 26.37
N THR A 6 30.10 38.71 26.16
CA THR A 6 28.66 38.58 26.26
C THR A 6 28.22 37.62 25.16
N MET A 7 27.93 36.36 25.54
CA MET A 7 27.42 35.36 24.60
C MET A 7 26.19 35.95 23.91
N ARG A 8 26.27 36.15 22.59
CA ARG A 8 25.15 36.64 21.81
C ARG A 8 23.96 35.68 22.01
N PRO A 9 22.78 36.19 22.39
CA PRO A 9 21.60 35.35 22.55
C PRO A 9 21.22 34.79 21.18
N SER A 10 21.32 33.48 21.02
CA SER A 10 20.93 32.79 19.81
C SER A 10 19.46 32.35 19.87
N VAL A 11 18.75 32.47 18.74
CA VAL A 11 17.44 31.83 18.59
C VAL A 11 17.67 30.35 18.78
N ASN A 12 16.91 29.76 19.68
CA ASN A 12 16.94 28.33 19.89
C ASN A 12 16.54 27.69 18.55
N PRO A 13 17.45 27.02 17.82
CA PRO A 13 17.14 26.47 16.49
C PRO A 13 15.96 25.49 16.54
N ASN A 14 15.80 24.92 17.72
CA ASN A 14 14.79 23.99 18.16
C ASN A 14 13.39 24.64 18.31
N ALA A 15 13.33 25.96 18.48
CA ALA A 15 12.14 26.79 18.51
C ALA A 15 11.69 27.20 17.10
N LEU A 16 12.61 27.78 16.34
CA LEU A 16 12.34 28.31 15.02
C LEU A 16 11.88 27.23 14.04
N GLY A 17 12.60 26.11 13.95
CA GLY A 17 12.19 25.09 13.00
C GLY A 17 10.88 24.38 13.40
N LEU A 18 10.40 24.48 14.65
CA LEU A 18 9.07 23.97 15.03
C LEU A 18 8.00 24.89 14.45
N VAL A 19 8.17 26.22 14.58
CA VAL A 19 7.30 27.23 13.97
C VAL A 19 7.26 27.06 12.45
N ILE A 20 8.42 26.86 11.84
CA ILE A 20 8.57 26.66 10.41
C ILE A 20 7.92 25.35 9.93
N ALA A 21 8.14 24.23 10.65
CA ALA A 21 7.48 22.96 10.32
C ALA A 21 5.95 23.11 10.44
N LEU A 22 5.46 23.79 11.47
CA LEU A 22 4.05 24.12 11.63
C LEU A 22 3.52 25.02 10.53
N ALA A 23 4.25 26.07 10.14
CA ALA A 23 3.85 26.96 9.06
C ALA A 23 3.78 26.22 7.72
N ALA A 24 4.77 25.39 7.41
CA ALA A 24 4.78 24.54 6.22
C ALA A 24 3.64 23.54 6.22
N THR A 25 3.38 22.94 7.36
CA THR A 25 2.32 21.97 7.55
C THR A 25 0.94 22.62 7.46
N CYS A 26 0.76 23.80 8.05
CA CYS A 26 -0.46 24.59 7.93
C CYS A 26 -0.66 25.10 6.51
N LEU A 27 0.39 25.57 5.82
CA LEU A 27 0.33 25.98 4.42
C LEU A 27 -0.06 24.82 3.50
N ALA A 28 0.50 23.63 3.74
CA ALA A 28 0.12 22.45 3.00
C ALA A 28 -1.29 21.97 3.33
N ALA A 29 -1.70 22.00 4.61
CA ALA A 29 -3.07 21.73 5.00
C ALA A 29 -4.04 22.74 4.37
N LEU A 30 -3.68 24.02 4.29
CA LEU A 30 -4.46 25.04 3.59
C LEU A 30 -4.54 24.77 2.08
N ALA A 31 -3.41 24.37 1.47
CA ALA A 31 -3.35 24.02 0.05
C ALA A 31 -4.16 22.75 -0.26
N LEU A 32 -4.26 21.81 0.67
CA LEU A 32 -5.13 20.64 0.60
C LEU A 32 -6.62 20.98 0.79
N LEU A 33 -6.94 22.10 1.44
CA LEU A 33 -8.31 22.61 1.64
C LEU A 33 -8.78 23.54 0.52
N LEU A 34 -7.91 23.95 -0.41
CA LEU A 34 -8.32 24.71 -1.58
C LEU A 34 -9.19 23.81 -2.48
N PRO A 35 -10.42 24.23 -2.83
CA PRO A 35 -11.32 23.41 -3.63
C PRO A 35 -10.68 23.08 -4.97
N ALA A 36 -10.68 21.79 -5.33
CA ALA A 36 -10.37 21.38 -6.69
C ALA A 36 -11.39 22.02 -7.63
N ALA A 37 -10.92 22.83 -8.58
CA ALA A 37 -11.74 23.34 -9.67
C ALA A 37 -12.40 22.15 -10.40
N HIS A 38 -13.63 22.37 -10.87
CA HIS A 38 -14.59 21.39 -11.35
C HIS A 38 -14.01 20.15 -12.04
N GLY A 39 -14.47 18.97 -11.59
CA GLY A 39 -14.10 17.70 -12.17
C GLY A 39 -14.60 17.57 -13.62
N SER A 40 -13.68 17.32 -14.55
CA SER A 40 -14.01 16.75 -15.84
C SER A 40 -14.32 15.27 -15.65
N GLN A 41 -15.50 14.83 -16.11
CA GLN A 41 -15.81 13.41 -16.20
C GLN A 41 -14.94 12.81 -17.32
N GLY A 42 -13.89 12.08 -16.95
CA GLY A 42 -13.08 11.32 -17.89
C GLY A 42 -13.87 10.13 -18.46
N PRO A 43 -13.67 9.73 -19.73
CA PRO A 43 -14.48 8.73 -20.43
C PRO A 43 -14.17 7.26 -20.06
N CYS A 44 -13.60 6.99 -18.87
CA CYS A 44 -13.28 5.63 -18.44
C CYS A 44 -14.47 5.01 -17.70
N GLY A 45 -15.21 4.16 -18.42
CA GLY A 45 -16.37 3.42 -17.90
C GLY A 45 -16.08 2.75 -16.55
N TYR A 46 -14.93 2.10 -16.39
CA TYR A 46 -14.62 1.27 -15.22
C TYR A 46 -14.60 1.99 -13.85
N LEU A 47 -14.65 3.31 -13.84
CA LEU A 47 -14.63 4.14 -12.65
C LEU A 47 -15.94 4.88 -12.40
N ILE A 48 -17.04 4.58 -13.10
CA ILE A 48 -18.33 5.28 -12.86
C ILE A 48 -18.86 5.06 -11.43
N SER A 49 -18.39 4.03 -10.70
CA SER A 49 -18.68 3.88 -9.25
C SER A 49 -17.89 4.82 -8.34
N TYR A 50 -16.76 5.38 -8.81
CA TYR A 50 -15.95 6.36 -8.11
C TYR A 50 -15.71 7.55 -9.03
N SER A 51 -16.45 8.64 -8.85
CA SER A 51 -16.22 9.89 -9.58
C SER A 51 -14.73 10.24 -9.58
N THR A 52 -14.01 9.93 -10.66
CA THR A 52 -12.58 10.19 -10.74
C THR A 52 -12.40 11.70 -10.82
N ALA A 53 -11.42 12.20 -10.07
CA ALA A 53 -11.08 13.61 -10.07
C ALA A 53 -9.64 13.79 -10.57
N ASP A 54 -9.36 14.92 -11.22
CA ASP A 54 -7.99 15.33 -11.45
C ASP A 54 -7.34 15.65 -10.09
N THR A 55 -6.34 14.85 -9.71
CA THR A 55 -5.59 14.99 -8.45
C THR A 55 -4.29 15.76 -8.64
N SER A 56 -4.04 16.38 -9.80
CA SER A 56 -2.80 17.11 -10.09
C SER A 56 -2.51 18.19 -9.05
N SER A 57 -3.51 18.97 -8.63
CA SER A 57 -3.38 19.98 -7.57
C SER A 57 -3.07 19.36 -6.21
N GLN A 58 -3.75 18.26 -5.83
CA GLN A 58 -3.53 17.57 -4.56
C GLN A 58 -2.09 17.02 -4.47
N ARG A 59 -1.59 16.46 -5.56
CA ARG A 59 -0.23 15.91 -5.64
C ARG A 59 0.83 16.99 -5.70
N LEU A 60 0.57 18.09 -6.40
CA LEU A 60 1.45 19.26 -6.38
C LEU A 60 1.56 19.80 -4.96
N ALA A 61 0.46 19.93 -4.23
CA ALA A 61 0.46 20.36 -2.83
C ALA A 61 1.29 19.42 -1.94
N HIS A 62 1.15 18.10 -2.11
CA HIS A 62 1.99 17.13 -1.38
C HIS A 62 3.48 17.25 -1.75
N LYS A 63 3.82 17.35 -3.04
CA LYS A 63 5.21 17.55 -3.50
C LYS A 63 5.81 18.83 -2.92
N LEU A 64 5.06 19.94 -2.97
CA LEU A 64 5.46 21.21 -2.37
C LEU A 64 5.67 21.08 -0.87
N LEU A 65 4.80 20.36 -0.16
CA LEU A 65 4.98 20.08 1.27
C LEU A 65 6.27 19.31 1.54
N LEU A 66 6.56 18.25 0.78
CA LEU A 66 7.80 17.48 0.94
C LEU A 66 9.04 18.34 0.67
N CYS A 67 9.05 19.09 -0.43
CA CYS A 67 10.13 20.02 -0.76
C CYS A 67 10.31 21.08 0.32
N LEU A 68 9.20 21.64 0.82
CA LEU A 68 9.20 22.66 1.86
C LEU A 68 9.73 22.08 3.18
N LEU A 69 9.27 20.89 3.60
CA LEU A 69 9.80 20.20 4.79
C LEU A 69 11.30 19.91 4.67
N ALA A 70 11.77 19.48 3.50
CA ALA A 70 13.18 19.22 3.24
C ALA A 70 14.01 20.52 3.30
N ALA A 71 13.62 21.54 2.53
CA ALA A 71 14.29 22.83 2.48
C ALA A 71 14.33 23.49 3.86
N LEU A 72 13.22 23.50 4.57
CA LEU A 72 13.13 24.07 5.92
C LEU A 72 13.91 23.27 6.95
N GLY A 73 13.97 21.95 6.81
CA GLY A 73 14.82 21.08 7.64
C GLY A 73 16.30 21.46 7.49
N LEU A 74 16.76 21.56 6.24
CA LEU A 74 18.15 21.89 5.87
C LEU A 74 18.54 23.32 6.22
N LEU A 75 17.65 24.29 5.96
CA LEU A 75 17.90 25.71 6.21
C LEU A 75 17.70 26.12 7.68
N SER A 76 17.04 25.29 8.50
CA SER A 76 16.71 25.66 9.89
C SER A 76 17.89 26.07 10.78
N PRO A 77 19.10 25.48 10.69
CA PRO A 77 20.24 25.93 11.50
C PRO A 77 20.78 27.29 11.04
N TRP A 78 20.86 27.50 9.72
CA TRP A 78 21.32 28.77 9.13
C TRP A 78 20.33 29.89 9.42
N LEU A 79 19.04 29.64 9.20
CA LEU A 79 17.95 30.58 9.53
C LEU A 79 17.96 30.92 11.02
N ALA A 80 18.22 29.95 11.92
CA ALA A 80 18.29 30.22 13.36
C ALA A 80 19.48 31.14 13.73
N GLY A 81 20.64 30.96 13.09
CA GLY A 81 21.79 31.85 13.26
C GLY A 81 21.53 33.25 12.70
N ALA A 82 21.05 33.34 11.47
CA ALA A 82 20.77 34.60 10.79
C ALA A 82 19.66 35.41 11.50
N LEU A 83 18.55 34.76 11.86
CA LEU A 83 17.45 35.39 12.61
C LEU A 83 17.86 35.78 14.03
N GLY A 84 18.73 35.01 14.69
CA GLY A 84 19.30 35.40 15.99
C GLY A 84 20.11 36.69 15.91
N GLY A 85 20.86 36.88 14.82
CA GLY A 85 21.57 38.13 14.55
C GLY A 85 20.64 39.31 14.25
N LEU A 86 19.60 39.09 13.44
CA LEU A 86 18.66 40.13 12.98
C LEU A 86 17.63 40.57 14.02
N LEU A 87 17.11 39.63 14.81
CA LEU A 87 15.99 39.90 15.73
C LEU A 87 16.43 40.59 17.03
N GLY A 88 17.71 40.50 17.37
CA GLY A 88 18.23 40.97 18.65
C GLY A 88 17.72 40.13 19.85
N PRO A 89 18.23 40.39 21.06
CA PRO A 89 18.00 39.57 22.25
C PRO A 89 16.52 39.40 22.64
N ALA A 90 15.77 40.50 22.63
CA ALA A 90 14.40 40.54 23.13
C ALA A 90 13.42 39.77 22.22
N LYS A 91 13.51 39.95 20.90
CA LYS A 91 12.69 39.23 19.94
C LYS A 91 13.13 37.77 19.81
N THR A 92 14.43 37.49 19.94
CA THR A 92 14.95 36.12 20.05
C THR A 92 14.37 35.38 21.25
N ALA A 93 14.35 36.03 22.43
CA ALA A 93 13.71 35.50 23.61
C ALA A 93 12.18 35.37 23.43
N ALA A 94 11.53 36.26 22.67
CA ALA A 94 10.11 36.15 22.34
C ALA A 94 9.82 34.94 21.43
N VAL A 95 10.61 34.70 20.38
CA VAL A 95 10.50 33.52 19.49
C VAL A 95 10.77 32.24 20.28
N ASN A 96 11.80 32.22 21.13
CA ASN A 96 12.10 31.08 21.98
C ASN A 96 10.98 30.80 22.99
N ARG A 97 10.39 31.85 23.59
CA ARG A 97 9.22 31.73 24.47
C ARG A 97 7.97 31.29 23.71
N PHE A 98 7.73 31.82 22.51
CA PHE A 98 6.61 31.45 21.65
C PHE A 98 6.72 30.00 21.20
N ALA A 99 7.91 29.53 20.83
CA ALA A 99 8.10 28.15 20.45
C ALA A 99 8.15 27.20 21.64
N ALA A 100 8.65 27.62 22.80
CA ALA A 100 8.53 26.87 24.05
C ALA A 100 7.07 26.79 24.51
N ARG A 101 6.26 27.82 24.22
CA ARG A 101 4.80 27.77 24.31
C ARG A 101 4.25 26.79 23.27
N LEU A 102 4.60 26.88 21.99
CA LEU A 102 4.18 25.94 20.93
C LEU A 102 4.53 24.47 21.21
N ARG A 103 5.66 24.20 21.86
CA ARG A 103 5.99 22.87 22.35
C ARG A 103 4.95 22.34 23.33
N ARG A 104 4.35 23.22 24.13
CA ARG A 104 3.21 22.95 25.03
C ARG A 104 1.84 23.01 24.32
N ILE A 105 1.79 23.42 23.05
CA ILE A 105 0.60 23.53 22.19
C ILE A 105 0.19 22.23 21.44
N PRO A 106 0.73 21.02 21.68
CA PRO A 106 0.01 19.80 21.27
C PRO A 106 -1.45 19.80 21.77
N ALA A 107 -1.74 20.48 22.89
CA ALA A 107 -3.09 20.67 23.43
C ALA A 107 -4.03 21.58 22.58
N LEU A 108 -3.56 22.64 21.90
CA LEU A 108 -4.44 23.41 20.98
C LEU A 108 -4.55 22.77 19.59
N PHE A 109 -3.74 21.77 19.25
CA PHE A 109 -4.04 20.90 18.10
C PHE A 109 -4.96 19.77 18.50
N ALA A 110 -4.78 19.22 19.70
CA ALA A 110 -5.65 18.18 20.23
C ALA A 110 -7.08 18.66 20.35
N LEU A 111 -7.37 19.88 20.80
CA LEU A 111 -8.76 20.34 20.98
C LEU A 111 -9.54 20.51 19.66
N PRO A 112 -9.06 21.21 18.62
CA PRO A 112 -9.73 21.25 17.32
C PRO A 112 -9.78 19.89 16.65
N VAL A 113 -8.70 19.08 16.71
CA VAL A 113 -8.72 17.71 16.18
C VAL A 113 -9.71 16.83 16.95
N LEU A 114 -9.85 17.02 18.25
CA LEU A 114 -10.82 16.33 19.11
C LEU A 114 -12.25 16.76 18.79
N LEU A 115 -12.52 18.05 18.75
CA LEU A 115 -13.83 18.62 18.41
C LEU A 115 -14.24 18.22 16.99
N LEU A 116 -13.29 18.22 16.06
CA LEU A 116 -13.48 17.83 14.67
C LEU A 116 -13.64 16.32 14.51
N ALA A 117 -12.88 15.50 15.25
CA ALA A 117 -13.08 14.06 15.30
C ALA A 117 -14.48 13.73 15.84
N LEU A 118 -14.88 14.34 16.97
CA LEU A 118 -16.23 14.22 17.53
C LEU A 118 -17.31 14.67 16.54
N TRP A 119 -17.05 15.69 15.73
CA TRP A 119 -17.96 16.14 14.67
C TRP A 119 -18.06 15.15 13.50
N VAL A 120 -16.93 14.63 13.01
CA VAL A 120 -16.88 13.60 11.95
C VAL A 120 -17.56 12.30 12.40
N TYR A 121 -17.40 11.91 13.67
CA TYR A 121 -18.05 10.73 14.22
C TYR A 121 -19.57 10.88 14.41
N LYS A 122 -20.15 12.07 14.18
CA LYS A 122 -21.60 12.26 14.23
C LYS A 122 -22.34 11.49 13.12
N GLY A 123 -21.64 11.14 12.02
CA GLY A 123 -22.18 10.42 10.86
C GLY A 123 -21.78 8.93 10.73
N VAL A 124 -20.93 8.40 11.62
CA VAL A 124 -20.43 7.01 11.56
C VAL A 124 -20.82 6.30 12.86
N ASP A 125 -21.29 5.05 12.74
CA ASP A 125 -21.73 4.11 13.79
C ASP A 125 -21.32 4.52 15.24
N LYS A 126 -22.15 5.35 15.87
CA LYS A 126 -21.80 6.09 17.10
C LYS A 126 -21.40 5.14 18.24
N ASP A 127 -22.06 3.99 18.33
CA ASP A 127 -21.82 3.00 19.37
C ASP A 127 -20.44 2.37 19.23
N GLN A 128 -19.99 2.08 18.01
CA GLN A 128 -18.64 1.55 17.76
C GLN A 128 -17.57 2.59 18.09
N ASN A 129 -17.83 3.86 17.79
CA ASN A 129 -16.91 4.94 18.13
C ASN A 129 -16.78 5.13 19.65
N LEU A 130 -17.90 5.15 20.38
CA LEU A 130 -17.91 5.23 21.85
C LEU A 130 -17.23 4.02 22.49
N LEU A 131 -17.50 2.82 21.99
CA LEU A 131 -16.83 1.60 22.44
C LEU A 131 -15.32 1.66 22.16
N GLY A 132 -14.90 2.15 21.00
CA GLY A 132 -13.50 2.36 20.66
C GLY A 132 -12.81 3.34 21.60
N LEU A 133 -13.47 4.45 21.94
CA LEU A 133 -12.98 5.40 22.93
C LEU A 133 -12.86 4.78 24.33
N ALA A 134 -13.86 4.01 24.76
CA ALA A 134 -13.87 3.35 26.06
C ALA A 134 -12.77 2.28 26.16
N VAL A 135 -12.65 1.41 25.16
CA VAL A 135 -11.63 0.35 25.12
C VAL A 135 -10.24 0.94 25.00
N PHE A 136 -10.00 1.84 24.04
CA PHE A 136 -8.67 2.42 23.82
C PHE A 136 -8.29 3.36 24.98
N GLY A 137 -9.21 4.20 25.43
CA GLY A 137 -9.00 5.04 26.61
C GLY A 137 -8.70 4.20 27.84
N GLY A 138 -9.49 3.15 28.08
CA GLY A 138 -9.27 2.20 29.16
C GLY A 138 -7.88 1.54 29.09
N LEU A 139 -7.47 1.05 27.92
CA LEU A 139 -6.14 0.48 27.70
C LEU A 139 -5.03 1.52 27.85
N TYR A 140 -5.23 2.75 27.40
CA TYR A 140 -4.23 3.80 27.50
C TYR A 140 -3.99 4.22 28.96
N PHE A 141 -5.06 4.40 29.74
CA PHE A 141 -4.98 4.88 31.12
C PHE A 141 -4.74 3.76 32.14
N PHE A 142 -5.35 2.58 31.94
CA PHE A 142 -5.31 1.45 32.88
C PHE A 142 -4.50 0.26 32.37
N GLY A 143 -4.11 0.22 31.09
CA GLY A 143 -3.22 -0.81 30.53
C GLY A 143 -1.91 -0.93 31.31
N GLY A 144 -1.53 0.14 32.01
CA GLY A 144 -0.48 0.13 33.01
C GLY A 144 -0.59 -0.96 34.07
N ARG A 145 -1.73 -0.95 34.75
CA ARG A 145 -2.06 -1.89 35.82
C ARG A 145 -2.32 -3.29 35.26
N LEU A 146 -2.96 -3.37 34.09
CA LEU A 146 -3.18 -4.64 33.39
C LEU A 146 -1.86 -5.32 32.99
N ALA A 147 -0.88 -4.57 32.52
CA ALA A 147 0.42 -5.13 32.16
C ALA A 147 1.25 -5.52 33.39
N ALA A 148 1.14 -4.80 34.51
CA ALA A 148 1.83 -5.14 35.74
C ALA A 148 1.30 -6.46 36.32
N ASN A 149 -0.01 -6.71 36.25
CA ASN A 149 -0.61 -7.96 36.65
C ASN A 149 -0.29 -9.08 35.63
N ARG A 150 0.41 -10.13 36.09
CA ARG A 150 0.81 -11.26 35.22
C ARG A 150 -0.40 -11.95 34.59
N THR A 151 -1.45 -12.20 35.36
CA THR A 151 -2.67 -12.87 34.88
C THR A 151 -3.38 -12.03 33.83
N ALA A 152 -3.61 -10.73 34.09
CA ALA A 152 -4.24 -9.83 33.12
C ALA A 152 -3.41 -9.72 31.83
N ARG A 153 -2.08 -9.64 31.94
CA ARG A 153 -1.17 -9.66 30.78
C ARG A 153 -1.29 -10.96 29.97
N CYS A 154 -1.35 -12.11 30.64
CA CYS A 154 -1.53 -13.41 29.99
C CYS A 154 -2.89 -13.50 29.30
N LEU A 155 -3.98 -13.08 29.95
CA LEU A 155 -5.33 -13.07 29.38
C LEU A 155 -5.45 -12.13 28.18
N CYS A 156 -4.97 -10.89 28.28
CA CYS A 156 -4.94 -9.96 27.15
C CYS A 156 -4.05 -10.49 26.01
N GLY A 157 -2.92 -11.11 26.34
CA GLY A 157 -2.05 -11.77 25.38
C GLY A 157 -2.75 -12.89 24.63
N ALA A 158 -3.40 -13.80 25.36
CA ALA A 158 -4.17 -14.90 24.81
C ALA A 158 -5.34 -14.41 23.95
N GLY A 159 -6.11 -13.43 24.42
CA GLY A 159 -7.22 -12.85 23.67
C GLY A 159 -6.79 -12.23 22.34
N LEU A 160 -5.64 -11.55 22.30
CA LEU A 160 -5.11 -10.97 21.06
C LEU A 160 -4.52 -12.02 20.12
N VAL A 161 -3.95 -13.11 20.65
CA VAL A 161 -3.55 -14.27 19.84
C VAL A 161 -4.77 -14.95 19.24
N ILE A 162 -5.81 -15.21 20.04
CA ILE A 162 -7.08 -15.78 19.57
C ILE A 162 -7.69 -14.87 18.49
N TYR A 163 -7.70 -13.57 18.72
CA TYR A 163 -8.17 -12.59 17.73
C TYR A 163 -7.37 -12.66 16.42
N ALA A 164 -6.03 -12.72 16.50
CA ALA A 164 -5.20 -12.81 15.31
C ALA A 164 -5.41 -14.13 14.56
N LEU A 165 -5.50 -15.26 15.28
CA LEU A 165 -5.81 -16.56 14.70
C LEU A 165 -7.20 -16.56 14.06
N PHE A 166 -8.19 -15.92 14.69
CA PHE A 166 -9.53 -15.77 14.14
C PHE A 166 -9.53 -14.99 12.82
N LEU A 167 -8.67 -13.98 12.64
CA LEU A 167 -8.56 -13.23 11.38
C LEU A 167 -7.72 -13.94 10.31
N LEU A 168 -6.77 -14.80 10.71
CA LEU A 168 -5.77 -15.38 9.81
C LEU A 168 -5.98 -16.84 9.44
N LEU A 169 -6.71 -17.62 10.25
CA LEU A 169 -6.92 -19.04 9.97
C LEU A 169 -8.12 -19.36 9.07
N PRO A 170 -9.28 -18.68 9.20
CA PRO A 170 -10.48 -19.10 8.46
C PRO A 170 -10.31 -19.14 6.94
N GLY A 171 -9.44 -18.29 6.38
CA GLY A 171 -9.14 -18.29 4.94
C GLY A 171 -8.52 -19.58 4.43
N PHE A 172 -7.79 -20.32 5.25
CA PHE A 172 -7.13 -21.57 4.85
C PHE A 172 -8.03 -22.79 4.98
N TRP A 173 -9.11 -22.71 5.76
CA TRP A 173 -9.85 -23.92 6.07
C TRP A 173 -10.70 -24.44 4.91
N GLY A 174 -10.86 -23.72 3.79
CA GLY A 174 -11.59 -24.19 2.59
C GLY A 174 -11.66 -23.16 1.47
N THR A 175 -12.32 -23.51 0.36
CA THR A 175 -12.34 -22.72 -0.88
C THR A 175 -13.17 -21.44 -0.76
N TYR A 176 -12.63 -20.35 -1.30
CA TYR A 176 -13.21 -19.01 -1.22
C TYR A 176 -14.36 -18.85 -2.23
N THR A 177 -15.38 -18.05 -1.87
CA THR A 177 -16.41 -17.58 -2.81
C THR A 177 -16.33 -16.07 -2.90
N PHE A 178 -16.29 -15.55 -4.11
CA PHE A 178 -16.30 -14.12 -4.35
C PHE A 178 -17.72 -13.55 -4.50
N GLY A 179 -18.72 -14.41 -4.79
CA GLY A 179 -20.08 -14.00 -5.11
C GLY A 179 -20.10 -12.86 -6.14
N ALA A 180 -20.85 -11.80 -5.86
CA ALA A 180 -20.94 -10.62 -6.72
C ALA A 180 -19.60 -9.88 -6.96
N ALA A 181 -18.55 -10.16 -6.18
CA ALA A 181 -17.23 -9.57 -6.32
C ALA A 181 -16.26 -10.41 -7.18
N LEU A 182 -16.71 -11.50 -7.82
CA LEU A 182 -15.85 -12.40 -8.60
C LEU A 182 -15.05 -11.64 -9.64
N GLU A 183 -15.73 -10.89 -10.50
CA GLU A 183 -15.03 -10.23 -11.59
C GLU A 183 -14.07 -9.12 -11.14
N PRO A 184 -14.48 -8.16 -10.28
CA PRO A 184 -13.52 -7.21 -9.72
C PRO A 184 -12.30 -7.89 -9.10
N ALA A 185 -12.50 -9.04 -8.43
CA ALA A 185 -11.39 -9.82 -7.91
C ALA A 185 -10.51 -10.36 -9.03
N LEU A 186 -11.08 -11.07 -10.01
CA LEU A 186 -10.32 -11.63 -11.13
C LEU A 186 -9.50 -10.57 -11.88
N MET A 187 -10.02 -9.35 -12.03
CA MET A 187 -9.26 -8.24 -12.61
C MET A 187 -8.03 -7.86 -11.76
N HIS A 188 -8.20 -7.76 -10.45
CA HIS A 188 -7.08 -7.48 -9.55
C HIS A 188 -6.05 -8.61 -9.53
N TYR A 189 -6.49 -9.86 -9.55
CA TYR A 189 -5.60 -11.01 -9.65
C TYR A 189 -4.88 -11.04 -10.99
N PHE A 190 -5.58 -10.79 -12.09
CA PHE A 190 -4.99 -10.73 -13.40
C PHE A 190 -3.89 -9.67 -13.49
N GLY A 191 -4.18 -8.44 -13.04
CA GLY A 191 -3.20 -7.35 -13.05
C GLY A 191 -1.97 -7.65 -12.18
N GLN A 192 -2.15 -8.35 -11.05
CA GLN A 192 -1.10 -8.61 -10.05
C GLN A 192 -0.33 -9.91 -10.22
N LEU A 193 -0.95 -10.94 -10.78
CA LEU A 193 -0.49 -12.34 -10.79
C LEU A 193 -0.71 -13.03 -12.15
N GLY A 194 -1.40 -12.37 -13.10
CA GLY A 194 -1.69 -12.93 -14.43
C GLY A 194 -0.49 -13.01 -15.36
N LEU A 195 0.68 -12.47 -14.98
CA LEU A 195 1.92 -12.65 -15.73
C LEU A 195 2.57 -14.03 -15.46
N ALA A 196 2.41 -14.58 -14.25
CA ALA A 196 2.98 -15.87 -13.87
C ALA A 196 2.59 -17.02 -14.82
N PRO A 197 1.30 -17.30 -15.12
CA PRO A 197 0.95 -18.42 -15.97
C PRO A 197 1.39 -18.20 -17.42
N LEU A 198 1.44 -16.96 -17.89
CA LEU A 198 1.97 -16.61 -19.22
C LEU A 198 3.48 -16.89 -19.33
N LEU A 199 4.24 -16.52 -18.29
CA LEU A 199 5.68 -16.80 -18.22
C LEU A 199 5.95 -18.30 -18.12
N ALA A 200 5.12 -19.03 -17.38
CA ALA A 200 5.19 -20.49 -17.26
C ALA A 200 4.93 -21.19 -18.60
N ALA A 201 3.98 -20.68 -19.38
CA ALA A 201 3.66 -21.15 -20.73
C ALA A 201 4.71 -20.76 -21.80
N GLY A 202 5.81 -20.10 -21.42
CA GLY A 202 6.88 -19.72 -22.34
C GLY A 202 6.64 -18.43 -23.11
N GLY A 203 5.60 -17.66 -22.79
CA GLY A 203 5.30 -16.39 -23.46
C GLY A 203 6.43 -15.36 -23.28
N ASP A 204 6.82 -14.64 -24.33
CA ASP A 204 7.75 -13.52 -24.23
C ASP A 204 7.01 -12.24 -23.81
N VAL A 205 6.56 -12.27 -22.56
CA VAL A 205 5.59 -11.30 -22.07
C VAL A 205 6.25 -9.99 -21.62
N LEU A 206 7.54 -10.01 -21.27
CA LEU A 206 8.23 -8.79 -20.81
C LEU A 206 8.56 -7.81 -21.93
N ALA A 207 8.65 -8.29 -23.18
CA ALA A 207 8.89 -7.46 -24.34
C ALA A 207 7.64 -6.65 -24.75
N ASN A 208 6.44 -7.16 -24.42
CA ASN A 208 5.19 -6.66 -24.96
C ASN A 208 4.18 -6.24 -23.88
N LYS A 209 4.23 -6.80 -22.68
CA LYS A 209 3.27 -6.53 -21.61
C LYS A 209 3.84 -5.57 -20.57
N GLN A 210 3.00 -4.62 -20.17
CA GLN A 210 3.30 -3.77 -19.03
C GLN A 210 3.25 -4.60 -17.75
N ALA A 211 4.39 -4.74 -17.09
CA ALA A 211 4.43 -5.27 -15.73
C ALA A 211 3.89 -4.18 -14.78
N PHE A 212 2.57 -4.19 -14.53
CA PHE A 212 1.93 -3.27 -13.60
C PHE A 212 2.45 -3.41 -12.15
N TYR A 213 3.00 -4.59 -11.84
CA TYR A 213 3.55 -4.92 -10.53
C TYR A 213 4.89 -5.66 -10.66
N GLY A 214 5.53 -5.97 -9.54
CA GLY A 214 6.90 -6.50 -9.55
C GLY A 214 7.02 -7.88 -10.19
N LEU A 215 8.18 -8.11 -10.80
CA LEU A 215 8.51 -9.32 -11.55
C LEU A 215 8.85 -10.51 -10.66
N LEU A 216 9.30 -10.28 -9.42
CA LEU A 216 9.78 -11.35 -8.56
C LEU A 216 8.68 -12.36 -8.18
N PRO A 217 7.50 -11.96 -7.64
CA PRO A 217 6.42 -12.91 -7.34
C PRO A 217 5.97 -13.68 -8.59
N GLN A 218 5.89 -12.99 -9.73
CA GLN A 218 5.48 -13.56 -11.01
C GLN A 218 6.45 -14.63 -11.48
N THR A 219 7.76 -14.35 -11.39
CA THR A 219 8.83 -15.27 -11.79
C THR A 219 8.87 -16.50 -10.88
N LEU A 220 8.73 -16.30 -9.56
CA LEU A 220 8.69 -17.40 -8.59
C LEU A 220 7.50 -18.33 -8.85
N LEU A 221 6.31 -17.78 -9.08
CA LEU A 221 5.11 -18.56 -9.39
C LEU A 221 5.24 -19.26 -10.75
N ALA A 222 5.74 -18.57 -11.77
CA ALA A 222 5.95 -19.15 -13.09
C ALA A 222 6.95 -20.32 -13.06
N THR A 223 8.04 -20.15 -12.29
CA THR A 223 9.04 -21.20 -12.07
C THR A 223 8.42 -22.40 -11.36
N ALA A 224 7.66 -22.17 -10.29
CA ALA A 224 6.95 -23.25 -9.61
C ALA A 224 5.98 -24.00 -10.54
N GLN A 225 5.25 -23.27 -11.39
CA GLN A 225 4.36 -23.87 -12.39
C GLN A 225 5.12 -24.72 -13.42
N ARG A 226 6.27 -24.24 -13.92
CA ARG A 226 7.13 -25.04 -14.81
C ARG A 226 7.71 -26.28 -14.15
N MET A 227 7.96 -26.24 -12.85
CA MET A 227 8.40 -27.39 -12.06
C MET A 227 7.28 -28.38 -11.74
N GLY A 228 6.07 -28.19 -12.28
CA GLY A 228 4.94 -29.11 -12.13
C GLY A 228 3.93 -28.72 -11.05
N ALA A 229 4.07 -27.54 -10.43
CA ALA A 229 3.02 -27.05 -9.52
C ALA A 229 1.79 -26.61 -10.32
N HIS A 230 0.69 -27.33 -10.18
CA HIS A 230 -0.58 -26.89 -10.76
C HIS A 230 -1.15 -25.74 -9.91
N MET A 231 -1.24 -24.55 -10.49
CA MET A 231 -1.81 -23.36 -9.84
C MET A 231 -3.11 -22.98 -10.53
N ASP A 232 -4.21 -23.41 -9.94
CA ASP A 232 -5.54 -22.90 -10.25
C ASP A 232 -5.78 -21.56 -9.54
N MET A 233 -6.90 -20.89 -9.84
CA MET A 233 -7.31 -19.65 -9.18
C MET A 233 -7.35 -19.77 -7.64
N GLY A 234 -7.79 -20.90 -7.09
CA GLY A 234 -7.74 -21.20 -5.65
C GLY A 234 -6.32 -21.18 -5.10
N GLY A 235 -5.34 -21.73 -5.83
CA GLY A 235 -3.92 -21.66 -5.52
C GLY A 235 -3.39 -20.22 -5.46
N TYR A 236 -3.81 -19.35 -6.40
CA TYR A 236 -3.47 -17.93 -6.33
C TYR A 236 -4.08 -17.24 -5.12
N VAL A 237 -5.33 -17.56 -4.75
CA VAL A 237 -5.97 -17.05 -3.51
C VAL A 237 -5.18 -17.49 -2.28
N LEU A 238 -4.82 -18.77 -2.19
CA LEU A 238 -4.01 -19.32 -1.10
C LEU A 238 -2.64 -18.64 -1.00
N PHE A 239 -2.00 -18.35 -2.14
CA PHE A 239 -0.74 -17.60 -2.16
C PHE A 239 -0.89 -16.20 -1.54
N VAL A 240 -1.98 -15.50 -1.86
CA VAL A 240 -2.29 -14.18 -1.27
C VAL A 240 -2.60 -14.31 0.22
N GLN A 241 -3.30 -15.34 0.66
CA GLN A 241 -3.54 -15.61 2.09
C GLN A 241 -2.25 -15.91 2.84
N ALA A 242 -1.39 -16.77 2.29
CA ALA A 242 -0.08 -17.09 2.85
C ALA A 242 0.79 -15.83 2.99
N SER A 243 0.78 -14.95 1.98
CA SER A 243 1.50 -13.68 2.05
C SER A 243 1.02 -12.76 3.18
N GLN A 244 -0.26 -12.77 3.54
CA GLN A 244 -0.80 -11.99 4.66
C GLN A 244 -0.36 -12.55 6.01
N VAL A 245 -0.31 -13.88 6.14
CA VAL A 245 0.26 -14.53 7.32
C VAL A 245 1.74 -14.17 7.46
N VAL A 246 2.53 -14.32 6.39
CA VAL A 246 3.95 -13.97 6.40
C VAL A 246 4.15 -12.49 6.74
N PHE A 247 3.40 -11.58 6.11
CA PHE A 247 3.41 -10.16 6.44
C PHE A 247 3.17 -9.93 7.94
N THR A 248 2.15 -10.60 8.49
CA THR A 248 1.80 -10.48 9.92
C THR A 248 2.94 -10.98 10.80
N LEU A 249 3.48 -12.15 10.52
CA LEU A 249 4.57 -12.74 11.30
C LEU A 249 5.80 -11.84 11.31
N LEU A 250 6.19 -11.30 10.15
CA LEU A 250 7.30 -10.36 10.05
C LEU A 250 7.02 -9.05 10.79
N GLY A 251 5.78 -8.54 10.71
CA GLY A 251 5.34 -7.38 11.49
C GLY A 251 5.40 -7.62 13.01
N VAL A 252 4.91 -8.76 13.48
CA VAL A 252 4.98 -9.14 14.90
C VAL A 252 6.42 -9.30 15.36
N LEU A 253 7.28 -9.94 14.55
CA LEU A 253 8.70 -10.09 14.82
C LEU A 253 9.38 -8.71 14.95
N GLY A 254 9.06 -7.76 14.08
CA GLY A 254 9.57 -6.39 14.16
C GLY A 254 9.23 -5.73 15.49
N TYR A 255 7.99 -5.86 15.96
CA TYR A 255 7.62 -5.34 17.28
C TYR A 255 8.39 -6.01 18.43
N ARG A 256 8.64 -7.32 18.33
CA ARG A 256 9.39 -8.07 19.35
C ARG A 256 10.86 -7.68 19.40
N LEU A 257 11.47 -7.40 18.26
CA LEU A 257 12.84 -6.88 18.19
C LEU A 257 12.93 -5.44 18.70
N LEU A 258 11.94 -4.59 18.38
CA LEU A 258 11.95 -3.18 18.78
C LEU A 258 11.64 -2.98 20.27
N ALA A 259 10.71 -3.75 20.85
CA ALA A 259 10.28 -3.60 22.24
C ALA A 259 9.94 -4.94 22.92
N PRO A 260 10.93 -5.81 23.18
CA PRO A 260 10.71 -7.16 23.71
C PRO A 260 9.96 -7.19 25.05
N SER A 261 10.15 -6.17 25.89
CA SER A 261 9.52 -6.04 27.20
C SER A 261 8.08 -5.51 27.17
N ARG A 262 7.50 -5.25 25.98
CA ARG A 262 6.21 -4.55 25.83
C ARG A 262 5.20 -5.32 24.97
N PRO A 263 4.95 -6.62 25.26
CA PRO A 263 4.12 -7.48 24.42
C PRO A 263 2.70 -6.95 24.21
N LEU A 264 2.08 -6.35 25.23
CA LEU A 264 0.72 -5.80 25.12
C LEU A 264 0.65 -4.60 24.19
N ALA A 265 1.66 -3.72 24.20
CA ALA A 265 1.72 -2.59 23.28
C ALA A 265 1.91 -3.08 21.84
N SER A 266 2.76 -4.09 21.64
CA SER A 266 2.93 -4.74 20.34
C SER A 266 1.64 -5.37 19.82
N LEU A 267 0.93 -6.13 20.65
CA LEU A 267 -0.33 -6.77 20.25
C LEU A 267 -1.43 -5.73 19.98
N PHE A 268 -1.44 -4.63 20.74
CA PHE A 268 -2.32 -3.50 20.47
C PHE A 268 -2.04 -2.87 19.09
N CYS A 269 -0.77 -2.65 18.77
CA CYS A 269 -0.35 -2.18 17.45
C CYS A 269 -0.79 -3.14 16.34
N VAL A 270 -0.67 -4.46 16.55
CA VAL A 270 -1.13 -5.47 15.59
C VAL A 270 -2.64 -5.34 15.34
N GLY A 271 -3.46 -5.23 16.39
CA GLY A 271 -4.90 -5.11 16.24
C GLY A 271 -5.38 -3.85 15.50
N LEU A 272 -4.55 -2.80 15.36
CA LEU A 272 -4.90 -1.61 14.57
C LEU A 272 -4.89 -1.84 13.06
N TRP A 273 -3.98 -2.68 12.55
CA TRP A 273 -3.81 -2.89 11.12
C TRP A 273 -4.16 -4.31 10.66
N LEU A 274 -4.12 -5.31 11.52
CA LEU A 274 -4.44 -6.71 11.18
C LEU A 274 -5.83 -6.90 10.53
N PRO A 275 -6.90 -6.20 10.95
CA PRO A 275 -8.21 -6.34 10.30
C PRO A 275 -8.17 -6.12 8.80
N TRP A 276 -7.28 -5.24 8.32
CA TRP A 276 -7.19 -4.92 6.89
C TRP A 276 -6.56 -6.00 6.04
N ILE A 277 -5.88 -6.98 6.65
CA ILE A 277 -5.19 -8.06 5.95
C ILE A 277 -5.62 -9.43 6.49
N SER A 278 -6.90 -9.54 6.85
CA SER A 278 -7.48 -10.81 7.22
C SER A 278 -7.54 -11.74 6.00
N THR A 279 -7.37 -13.05 6.26
CA THR A 279 -7.35 -14.07 5.20
C THR A 279 -8.73 -14.39 4.61
N SER A 280 -9.79 -13.80 5.15
CA SER A 280 -11.17 -13.91 4.64
C SER A 280 -11.78 -12.54 4.34
N GLY A 281 -10.96 -11.49 4.35
CA GLY A 281 -11.38 -10.11 4.27
C GLY A 281 -11.32 -9.52 2.88
N VAL A 282 -11.54 -8.21 2.83
CA VAL A 282 -11.47 -7.42 1.58
C VAL A 282 -10.10 -7.50 0.92
N ALA A 283 -9.01 -7.73 1.67
CA ALA A 283 -7.67 -7.89 1.12
C ALA A 283 -7.52 -9.10 0.17
N ILE A 284 -8.40 -10.10 0.28
CA ILE A 284 -8.42 -11.26 -0.64
C ILE A 284 -9.01 -10.89 -1.98
N LEU A 285 -9.93 -9.91 -2.03
CA LEU A 285 -10.55 -9.45 -3.26
C LEU A 285 -9.54 -8.77 -4.18
N GLY A 286 -8.45 -8.23 -3.63
CA GLY A 286 -7.44 -7.56 -4.42
C GLY A 286 -6.05 -7.81 -3.87
N PRO A 287 -5.18 -8.57 -4.57
CA PRO A 287 -3.79 -8.73 -4.15
C PRO A 287 -3.07 -7.37 -4.04
N THR A 288 -3.56 -6.36 -4.76
CA THR A 288 -3.16 -4.94 -4.70
C THR A 288 -3.37 -4.27 -3.34
N ALA A 289 -4.22 -4.82 -2.47
CA ALA A 289 -4.53 -4.31 -1.14
C ALA A 289 -4.12 -5.29 -0.03
N SER A 290 -3.39 -6.35 -0.38
CA SER A 290 -3.04 -7.46 0.51
C SER A 290 -1.61 -7.36 1.06
N GLY A 291 -1.28 -8.24 2.00
CA GLY A 291 0.10 -8.42 2.49
C GLY A 291 1.12 -8.70 1.39
N LEU A 292 0.70 -9.26 0.25
CA LEU A 292 1.58 -9.51 -0.90
C LEU A 292 2.22 -8.21 -1.39
N ARG A 293 1.43 -7.21 -1.83
CA ARG A 293 1.97 -5.94 -2.34
C ARG A 293 2.86 -5.22 -1.32
N PHE A 294 2.48 -5.29 -0.05
CA PHE A 294 3.10 -4.51 1.02
C PHE A 294 4.22 -5.24 1.78
N MET A 295 4.60 -6.46 1.37
CA MET A 295 5.64 -7.28 2.02
C MET A 295 6.96 -6.53 2.24
N ASN A 296 7.30 -5.61 1.34
CA ASN A 296 8.50 -4.78 1.41
C ASN A 296 8.59 -3.98 2.72
N PHE A 297 7.46 -3.56 3.32
CA PHE A 297 7.45 -2.76 4.53
C PHE A 297 7.89 -3.52 5.79
N PRO A 298 7.28 -4.65 6.20
CA PRO A 298 7.77 -5.40 7.35
C PRO A 298 9.20 -5.92 7.15
N VAL A 299 9.58 -6.33 5.93
CA VAL A 299 10.97 -6.70 5.61
C VAL A 299 11.92 -5.54 5.87
N ALA A 300 11.59 -4.33 5.37
CA ALA A 300 12.43 -3.16 5.60
C ALA A 300 12.57 -2.80 7.08
N ILE A 301 11.48 -2.91 7.85
CA ILE A 301 11.52 -2.70 9.30
C ILE A 301 12.48 -3.69 9.98
N LEU A 302 12.37 -4.98 9.66
CA LEU A 302 13.25 -6.01 10.24
C LEU A 302 14.72 -5.75 9.89
N VAL A 303 15.00 -5.40 8.63
CA VAL A 303 16.35 -5.07 8.18
C VAL A 303 16.89 -3.85 8.91
N LEU A 304 16.11 -2.78 9.10
CA LEU A 304 16.54 -1.62 9.89
C LEU A 304 16.85 -1.99 11.35
N LEU A 305 16.04 -2.86 11.96
CA LEU A 305 16.23 -3.28 13.35
C LEU A 305 17.45 -4.18 13.54
N CYS A 306 17.69 -5.09 12.60
CA CYS A 306 18.79 -6.04 12.67
C CYS A 306 20.13 -5.44 12.21
N ALA A 307 20.11 -4.60 11.17
CA ALA A 307 21.32 -4.11 10.54
C ALA A 307 22.05 -3.02 11.34
N GLY A 308 21.41 -2.44 12.36
CA GLY A 308 22.03 -1.47 13.27
C GLY A 308 23.26 -1.98 14.02
N ARG A 309 23.46 -3.31 14.09
CA ARG A 309 24.64 -3.96 14.71
C ARG A 309 25.75 -4.32 13.72
N LEU A 310 25.49 -4.19 12.41
CA LEU A 310 26.45 -4.56 11.38
C LEU A 310 27.48 -3.44 11.16
N PRO A 311 28.71 -3.78 10.75
CA PRO A 311 29.66 -2.79 10.24
C PRO A 311 29.05 -1.97 9.11
N ASP A 312 29.35 -0.68 9.04
CA ASP A 312 28.68 0.26 8.12
C ASP A 312 28.69 -0.22 6.66
N ARG A 313 29.82 -0.78 6.19
CA ARG A 313 29.94 -1.29 4.82
C ARG A 313 28.97 -2.45 4.53
N ILE A 314 28.89 -3.40 5.47
CA ILE A 314 28.00 -4.56 5.36
C ILE A 314 26.55 -4.10 5.46
N ARG A 315 26.25 -3.17 6.38
CA ARG A 315 24.91 -2.60 6.53
C ARG A 315 24.43 -1.97 5.22
N SER A 316 25.23 -1.10 4.60
CA SER A 316 24.87 -0.44 3.34
C SER A 316 24.68 -1.44 2.19
N LEU A 317 25.52 -2.48 2.12
CA LEU A 317 25.36 -3.56 1.14
C LEU A 317 24.06 -4.36 1.36
N VAL A 318 23.75 -4.72 2.61
CA VAL A 318 22.50 -5.43 2.98
C VAL A 318 21.27 -4.59 2.67
N PHE A 319 21.32 -3.28 2.91
CA PHE A 319 20.28 -2.35 2.49
C PHE A 319 20.12 -2.34 0.97
N GLY A 320 21.23 -2.29 0.23
CA GLY A 320 21.24 -2.40 -1.22
C GLY A 320 20.55 -3.67 -1.71
N LEU A 321 20.99 -4.82 -1.20
CA LEU A 321 20.43 -6.13 -1.56
C LEU A 321 18.92 -6.18 -1.29
N THR A 322 18.51 -5.77 -0.10
CA THR A 322 17.11 -5.74 0.31
C THR A 322 16.29 -4.80 -0.58
N ALA A 323 16.81 -3.61 -0.89
CA ALA A 323 16.13 -2.65 -1.74
C ALA A 323 15.99 -3.13 -3.19
N GLY A 324 17.02 -3.80 -3.73
CA GLY A 324 16.96 -4.39 -5.07
C GLY A 324 15.89 -5.47 -5.17
N PHE A 325 15.80 -6.39 -4.21
CA PHE A 325 14.71 -7.35 -4.16
C PHE A 325 13.35 -6.69 -3.93
N ALA A 326 13.29 -5.61 -3.14
CA ALA A 326 12.05 -4.87 -2.92
C ALA A 326 11.54 -4.22 -4.22
N LEU A 327 12.43 -3.63 -5.03
CA LEU A 327 12.11 -3.06 -6.34
C LEU A 327 11.57 -4.12 -7.30
N LEU A 328 12.22 -5.30 -7.33
CA LEU A 328 11.79 -6.45 -8.13
C LEU A 328 10.47 -7.04 -7.64
N HIS A 329 10.21 -7.00 -6.33
CA HIS A 329 8.99 -7.52 -5.72
C HIS A 329 7.77 -6.64 -5.98
N ASN A 330 7.93 -5.32 -5.78
CA ASN A 330 6.92 -4.33 -6.09
C ASN A 330 7.60 -2.97 -6.22
N LEU A 331 7.60 -2.40 -7.43
CA LEU A 331 8.37 -1.20 -7.73
C LEU A 331 7.97 0.01 -6.87
N GLU A 332 6.68 0.22 -6.61
CA GLU A 332 6.19 1.38 -5.85
C GLU A 332 6.68 1.36 -4.39
N THR A 333 6.42 0.25 -3.68
CA THR A 333 6.87 0.09 -2.30
C THR A 333 8.38 -0.11 -2.21
N GLY A 334 9.00 -0.68 -3.25
CA GLY A 334 10.44 -0.84 -3.40
C GLY A 334 11.19 0.49 -3.52
N ILE A 335 10.69 1.45 -4.30
CA ILE A 335 11.23 2.81 -4.36
C ILE A 335 11.17 3.45 -2.97
N CYS A 336 10.07 3.25 -2.25
CA CYS A 336 9.91 3.77 -0.90
C CYS A 336 10.98 3.20 0.06
N VAL A 337 11.21 1.89 0.01
CA VAL A 337 12.23 1.20 0.82
C VAL A 337 13.65 1.64 0.43
N PHE A 338 13.96 1.68 -0.88
CA PHE A 338 15.26 2.11 -1.39
C PHE A 338 15.62 3.50 -0.89
N LEU A 339 14.72 4.48 -1.08
CA LEU A 339 14.97 5.86 -0.65
C LEU A 339 15.04 6.00 0.87
N SER A 340 14.27 5.20 1.63
CA SER A 340 14.36 5.17 3.10
C SER A 340 15.73 4.66 3.57
N PHE A 341 16.29 3.63 2.93
CA PHE A 341 17.62 3.12 3.26
C PHE A 341 18.75 4.07 2.84
N ALA A 342 18.63 4.73 1.69
CA ALA A 342 19.56 5.80 1.30
C ALA A 342 19.56 6.92 2.35
N VAL A 343 18.37 7.37 2.78
CA VAL A 343 18.24 8.34 3.87
C VAL A 343 18.89 7.82 5.16
N TYR A 344 18.72 6.54 5.51
CA TYR A 344 19.38 5.94 6.67
C TYR A 344 20.92 6.07 6.59
N ASN A 345 21.52 5.73 5.45
CA ASN A 345 22.96 5.82 5.23
C ASN A 345 23.46 7.27 5.40
N VAL A 346 22.79 8.23 4.77
CA VAL A 346 23.10 9.66 4.89
C VAL A 346 23.05 10.12 6.36
N ILE A 347 21.95 9.84 7.07
CA ILE A 347 21.80 10.32 8.47
C ILE A 347 22.64 9.54 9.49
N SER A 348 23.28 8.44 9.06
CA SER A 348 24.23 7.67 9.88
C SER A 348 25.59 8.34 10.01
N ARG A 349 25.85 9.39 9.22
CA ARG A 349 27.10 10.15 9.23
C ARG A 349 26.82 11.62 9.55
N PRO A 350 27.73 12.33 10.22
CA PRO A 350 27.64 13.77 10.31
C PRO A 350 27.88 14.41 8.92
N PRO A 351 27.25 15.56 8.61
CA PRO A 351 27.39 16.26 7.32
C PRO A 351 28.83 16.48 6.84
N SER A 352 29.79 16.61 7.75
CA SER A 352 31.20 16.81 7.43
C SER A 352 31.89 15.60 6.77
N ARG A 353 31.27 14.41 6.78
CA ARG A 353 31.85 13.17 6.23
C ARG A 353 31.24 12.78 4.88
N PHE A 354 31.16 13.74 3.94
CA PHE A 354 30.55 13.55 2.63
C PHE A 354 31.09 12.34 1.86
N LEU A 355 32.42 12.16 1.77
CA LEU A 355 33.02 11.01 1.07
C LEU A 355 32.61 9.66 1.65
N ALA A 356 32.44 9.57 2.98
CA ALA A 356 31.96 8.36 3.62
C ALA A 356 30.49 8.09 3.30
N MET A 357 29.66 9.13 3.23
CA MET A 357 28.26 9.01 2.77
C MET A 357 28.21 8.51 1.34
N LEU A 358 28.98 9.12 0.43
CA LEU A 358 29.04 8.72 -0.97
C LEU A 358 29.45 7.26 -1.12
N ARG A 359 30.48 6.80 -0.38
CA ARG A 359 30.87 5.39 -0.35
C ARG A 359 29.74 4.49 0.13
N ASP A 360 29.06 4.86 1.21
CA ASP A 360 27.97 4.07 1.78
C ASP A 360 26.78 4.00 0.79
N GLU A 361 26.50 5.06 0.01
CA GLU A 361 25.53 5.05 -1.10
C GLU A 361 25.97 4.17 -2.28
N LEU A 362 27.24 4.22 -2.67
CA LEU A 362 27.78 3.34 -3.72
C LEU A 362 27.69 1.86 -3.33
N LEU A 363 27.89 1.53 -2.05
CA LEU A 363 27.69 0.16 -1.55
C LEU A 363 26.22 -0.26 -1.54
N LEU A 364 25.30 0.67 -1.26
CA LEU A 364 23.87 0.43 -1.42
C LEU A 364 23.52 0.16 -2.89
N LEU A 365 24.03 0.97 -3.82
CA LEU A 365 23.82 0.74 -5.25
C LEU A 365 24.42 -0.60 -5.71
N ALA A 366 25.64 -0.93 -5.26
CA ALA A 366 26.27 -2.21 -5.56
C ALA A 366 25.41 -3.40 -5.06
N GLY A 367 24.92 -3.35 -3.83
CA GLY A 367 24.01 -4.38 -3.30
C GLY A 367 22.71 -4.47 -4.09
N CYS A 368 22.15 -3.33 -4.52
CA CYS A 368 20.96 -3.30 -5.36
C CYS A 368 21.21 -4.04 -6.68
N LEU A 369 22.31 -3.73 -7.36
CA LEU A 369 22.73 -4.39 -8.61
C LEU A 369 22.96 -5.89 -8.42
N MET A 370 23.53 -6.31 -7.28
CA MET A 370 23.69 -7.73 -6.96
C MET A 370 22.35 -8.47 -6.87
N SER A 371 21.30 -7.85 -6.31
CA SER A 371 19.96 -8.45 -6.29
C SER A 371 19.34 -8.55 -7.68
N PHE A 372 19.55 -7.56 -8.55
CA PHE A 372 19.16 -7.67 -9.95
C PHE A 372 19.90 -8.80 -10.65
N ALA A 373 21.21 -8.93 -10.47
CA ALA A 373 21.98 -10.04 -11.03
C ALA A 373 21.48 -11.41 -10.52
N ALA A 374 21.24 -11.53 -9.22
CA ALA A 374 20.67 -12.75 -8.62
C ALA A 374 19.27 -13.08 -9.18
N PHE A 375 18.45 -12.06 -9.42
CA PHE A 375 17.14 -12.24 -10.06
C PHE A 375 17.26 -12.66 -11.52
N LEU A 376 18.18 -12.08 -12.29
CA LEU A 376 18.41 -12.50 -13.68
C LEU A 376 18.83 -13.98 -13.74
N LEU A 377 19.68 -14.43 -12.82
CA LEU A 377 20.05 -15.83 -12.67
C LEU A 377 18.85 -16.70 -12.29
N LEU A 378 18.04 -16.28 -11.31
CA LEU A 378 16.82 -16.99 -10.92
C LEU A 378 15.83 -17.12 -12.09
N PHE A 379 15.66 -16.04 -12.86
CA PHE A 379 14.79 -16.02 -14.04
C PHE A 379 15.30 -16.98 -15.11
N HIS A 380 16.62 -16.96 -15.40
CA HIS A 380 17.23 -17.87 -16.36
C HIS A 380 17.16 -19.33 -15.93
N LEU A 381 17.49 -19.64 -14.67
CA LEU A 381 17.43 -21.01 -14.15
C LEU A 381 16.00 -21.54 -14.06
N GLY A 382 15.02 -20.68 -13.74
CA GLY A 382 13.62 -21.08 -13.59
C GLY A 382 12.83 -21.15 -14.89
N LEU A 383 13.17 -20.30 -15.87
CA LEU A 383 12.42 -20.15 -17.13
C LEU A 383 13.25 -20.45 -18.39
N ASP A 384 14.50 -20.90 -18.24
CA ASP A 384 15.40 -21.30 -19.32
C ASP A 384 15.65 -20.22 -20.39
N ARG A 385 15.63 -18.95 -19.99
CA ARG A 385 15.86 -17.78 -20.88
C ARG A 385 16.14 -16.52 -20.09
N TRP A 386 16.70 -15.50 -20.72
CA TRP A 386 16.88 -14.19 -20.11
C TRP A 386 15.62 -13.33 -20.23
N PRO A 387 15.37 -12.40 -19.28
CA PRO A 387 14.24 -11.49 -19.39
C PRO A 387 14.49 -10.44 -20.47
N THR A 388 13.50 -10.27 -21.33
CA THR A 388 13.43 -9.37 -22.49
C THR A 388 12.58 -8.14 -22.14
N ALA A 389 12.91 -7.44 -21.06
CA ALA A 389 12.14 -6.27 -20.64
C ALA A 389 12.66 -4.97 -21.28
N SER A 390 11.77 -4.16 -21.85
CA SER A 390 12.12 -2.78 -22.19
C SER A 390 12.10 -1.91 -20.91
N SER A 391 13.07 -1.01 -20.76
CA SER A 391 13.10 -0.09 -19.62
C SER A 391 11.94 0.91 -19.63
N ALA A 392 11.35 1.18 -20.79
CA ALA A 392 10.23 2.10 -20.92
C ALA A 392 8.95 1.55 -20.27
N ASP A 393 8.73 0.24 -20.38
CA ASP A 393 7.51 -0.41 -19.90
C ASP A 393 7.50 -0.56 -18.37
N LEU A 394 8.67 -0.80 -17.75
CA LEU A 394 8.81 -0.93 -16.30
C LEU A 394 8.37 0.32 -15.52
N PHE A 395 8.52 1.51 -16.11
CA PHE A 395 8.14 2.77 -15.48
C PHE A 395 6.81 3.33 -15.98
N GLN A 396 6.19 2.73 -17.00
CA GLN A 396 4.97 3.26 -17.59
C GLN A 396 3.81 3.35 -16.60
N PHE A 397 3.63 2.32 -15.77
CA PHE A 397 2.61 2.32 -14.72
C PHE A 397 2.83 3.44 -13.71
N ILE A 398 4.08 3.63 -13.25
CA ILE A 398 4.44 4.73 -12.35
C ILE A 398 4.17 6.07 -13.02
N ARG A 399 4.51 6.24 -14.30
CA ARG A 399 4.24 7.48 -15.05
C ARG A 399 2.75 7.75 -15.15
N LEU A 400 1.94 6.73 -15.45
CA LEU A 400 0.48 6.83 -15.54
C LEU A 400 -0.13 7.19 -14.18
N PHE A 401 0.21 6.49 -13.11
CA PHE A 401 -0.30 6.82 -11.77
C PHE A 401 0.23 8.17 -11.26
N SER A 402 1.46 8.51 -11.62
CA SER A 402 2.07 9.82 -11.35
C SER A 402 1.53 10.93 -12.25
N SER A 403 0.66 10.65 -13.24
CA SER A 403 -0.05 11.66 -14.03
C SER A 403 -1.40 12.06 -13.42
N GLY A 404 -1.94 11.28 -12.47
CA GLY A 404 -3.18 11.57 -11.74
C GLY A 404 -4.32 10.66 -12.17
N PHE A 405 -3.99 9.71 -13.03
CA PHE A 405 -4.89 8.69 -13.49
C PHE A 405 -5.56 7.95 -12.33
N ALA A 406 -6.85 7.71 -12.48
CA ALA A 406 -7.73 7.12 -11.47
C ALA A 406 -7.69 7.85 -10.12
N GLY A 407 -7.42 9.16 -10.12
CA GLY A 407 -7.43 10.00 -8.94
C GLY A 407 -8.79 10.02 -8.23
N LEU A 408 -8.79 10.09 -6.90
CA LEU A 408 -10.01 10.22 -6.09
C LEU A 408 -10.09 11.60 -5.41
N PRO A 409 -11.29 12.16 -5.21
CA PRO A 409 -11.45 13.43 -4.53
C PRO A 409 -10.98 13.35 -3.08
N LEU A 410 -10.30 14.40 -2.61
CA LEU A 410 -9.88 14.49 -1.22
C LEU A 410 -11.09 14.64 -0.31
N TYR A 411 -11.12 13.86 0.78
CA TYR A 411 -12.06 14.03 1.88
C TYR A 411 -11.29 14.14 3.19
N PHE A 412 -11.94 14.69 4.20
CA PHE A 412 -11.33 14.84 5.52
C PHE A 412 -11.26 13.49 6.24
N ASP A 413 -10.04 13.04 6.55
CA ASP A 413 -9.77 11.83 7.35
C ASP A 413 -8.81 12.14 8.50
N PRO A 414 -9.23 12.07 9.78
CA PRO A 414 -8.36 12.32 10.93
C PRO A 414 -7.11 11.43 10.95
N LEU A 415 -7.22 10.18 10.48
CA LEU A 415 -6.10 9.25 10.44
C LEU A 415 -5.07 9.68 9.39
N ALA A 416 -5.50 10.16 8.24
CA ALA A 416 -4.60 10.69 7.21
C ALA A 416 -3.80 11.89 7.74
N LEU A 417 -4.46 12.79 8.49
CA LEU A 417 -3.76 13.90 9.15
C LEU A 417 -2.75 13.39 10.17
N LEU A 418 -3.09 12.42 11.02
CA LEU A 418 -2.13 11.86 11.97
C LEU A 418 -0.92 11.24 11.25
N VAL A 419 -1.15 10.48 10.18
CA VAL A 419 -0.13 9.86 9.33
C VAL A 419 0.76 10.89 8.65
N LEU A 420 0.25 12.08 8.31
CA LEU A 420 1.05 13.15 7.73
C LEU A 420 1.83 13.92 8.79
N LEU A 421 1.12 14.46 9.78
CA LEU A 421 1.63 15.45 10.73
C LEU A 421 2.69 14.86 11.65
N TYR A 422 2.46 13.65 12.17
CA TYR A 422 3.33 13.07 13.17
C TYR A 422 4.72 12.70 12.60
N PRO A 423 4.85 11.96 11.48
CA PRO A 423 6.12 11.72 10.82
C PRO A 423 6.84 13.00 10.37
N ALA A 424 6.13 13.98 9.82
CA ALA A 424 6.71 15.26 9.41
C ALA A 424 7.35 16.01 10.59
N CYS A 425 6.64 16.09 11.72
CA CYS A 425 7.16 16.69 12.94
C CYS A 425 8.38 15.92 13.47
N LEU A 426 8.37 14.58 13.36
CA LEU A 426 9.47 13.74 13.82
C LEU A 426 10.73 13.94 12.97
N ILE A 427 10.62 13.98 11.64
CA ILE A 427 11.73 14.31 10.73
C ILE A 427 12.26 15.70 11.05
N ALA A 428 11.41 16.73 11.10
CA ALA A 428 11.85 18.10 11.36
C ALA A 428 12.62 18.23 12.70
N ARG A 429 12.21 17.48 13.72
CA ARG A 429 12.92 17.40 15.00
C ARG A 429 14.25 16.67 14.86
N LEU A 430 14.26 15.48 14.25
CA LEU A 430 15.44 14.63 14.18
C LEU A 430 16.50 15.18 13.24
N THR A 431 16.14 15.86 12.14
CA THR A 431 17.10 16.55 11.26
C THR A 431 17.97 17.52 12.04
N ARG A 432 17.42 18.24 13.03
CA ARG A 432 18.24 19.15 13.86
C ARG A 432 19.20 18.43 14.77
N VAL A 433 18.76 17.33 15.38
CA VAL A 433 19.62 16.51 16.22
C VAL A 433 20.76 15.95 15.39
N TRP A 434 20.46 15.48 14.17
CA TRP A 434 21.45 15.01 13.21
C TRP A 434 22.50 16.08 12.89
N LEU A 435 22.06 17.28 12.53
CA LEU A 435 22.95 18.38 12.16
C LEU A 435 23.84 18.86 13.31
N GLY A 436 23.39 18.73 14.56
CA GLY A 436 24.15 19.19 15.74
C GLY A 436 25.06 18.13 16.37
N ALA A 437 24.60 16.88 16.45
CA ALA A 437 25.24 15.84 17.28
C ALA A 437 25.19 14.43 16.68
N GLY A 438 24.66 14.26 15.47
CA GLY A 438 24.35 12.93 14.91
C GLY A 438 23.14 12.27 15.57
N LEU A 439 22.72 11.12 15.05
CA LEU A 439 21.54 10.39 15.53
C LEU A 439 21.91 9.05 16.16
N SER A 440 21.32 8.75 17.33
CA SER A 440 21.33 7.40 17.89
C SER A 440 20.61 6.41 16.96
N GLU A 441 20.92 5.12 17.09
CA GLU A 441 20.32 4.05 16.27
C GLU A 441 18.78 4.11 16.24
N ARG A 442 18.15 4.23 17.42
CA ARG A 442 16.70 4.36 17.54
C ARG A 442 16.15 5.62 16.87
N MET A 443 16.90 6.72 16.89
CA MET A 443 16.50 7.95 16.20
C MET A 443 16.62 7.79 14.69
N ARG A 444 17.66 7.11 14.20
CA ARG A 444 17.81 6.79 12.77
C ARG A 444 16.68 5.91 12.28
N PHE A 445 16.35 4.84 13.00
CA PHE A 445 15.16 4.01 12.72
C PHE A 445 13.89 4.86 12.59
N LYS A 446 13.59 5.70 13.59
CA LYS A 446 12.41 6.58 13.57
C LYS A 446 12.41 7.57 12.41
N PHE A 447 13.56 8.15 12.09
CA PHE A 447 13.70 9.05 10.95
C PHE A 447 13.33 8.32 9.66
N CYS A 448 13.89 7.13 9.44
CA CYS A 448 13.72 6.37 8.20
C CYS A 448 12.29 5.86 8.03
N VAL A 449 11.67 5.35 9.10
CA VAL A 449 10.26 4.96 9.07
C VAL A 449 9.35 6.17 8.84
N SER A 450 9.66 7.33 9.43
CA SER A 450 8.90 8.56 9.16
C SER A 450 9.01 8.97 7.70
N PHE A 451 10.22 8.88 7.14
CA PHE A 451 10.48 9.21 5.74
C PHE A 451 9.74 8.26 4.80
N LEU A 452 9.77 6.96 5.11
CA LEU A 452 9.04 5.92 4.39
C LEU A 452 7.53 6.21 4.36
N ILE A 453 6.94 6.59 5.50
CA ILE A 453 5.52 6.96 5.59
C ILE A 453 5.20 8.15 4.69
N LEU A 454 5.97 9.23 4.76
CA LEU A 454 5.69 10.45 3.98
C LEU A 454 5.85 10.25 2.48
N LEU A 455 6.82 9.42 2.08
CA LEU A 455 7.03 9.07 0.69
C LEU A 455 5.87 8.21 0.16
N TRP A 456 5.47 7.20 0.92
CA TRP A 456 4.33 6.34 0.56
C TRP A 456 3.00 7.11 0.55
N LEU A 457 2.86 8.16 1.38
CA LEU A 457 1.67 8.99 1.45
C LEU A 457 1.31 9.69 0.13
N ALA A 458 2.26 9.81 -0.80
CA ALA A 458 1.98 10.28 -2.16
C ALA A 458 0.92 9.40 -2.87
N TYR A 459 0.90 8.10 -2.59
CA TYR A 459 -0.11 7.17 -3.11
C TYR A 459 -1.51 7.52 -2.57
N TYR A 460 -1.62 7.82 -1.28
CA TYR A 460 -2.90 8.20 -0.66
C TYR A 460 -3.45 9.50 -1.27
N PHE A 461 -2.61 10.51 -1.51
CA PHE A 461 -3.05 11.75 -2.17
C PHE A 461 -3.48 11.58 -3.63
N ASN A 462 -3.11 10.47 -4.28
CA ASN A 462 -3.71 10.12 -5.57
C ASN A 462 -5.01 9.30 -5.37
N ARG A 463 -5.03 8.37 -4.42
CA ARG A 463 -6.14 7.44 -4.19
C ARG A 463 -6.69 7.62 -2.77
N VAL A 464 -7.34 8.75 -2.54
CA VAL A 464 -7.86 9.13 -1.22
C VAL A 464 -9.01 8.19 -0.86
N HIS A 465 -8.70 7.16 -0.08
CA HIS A 465 -9.66 6.18 0.41
C HIS A 465 -9.13 5.58 1.72
N ARG A 466 -10.02 5.34 2.68
CA ARG A 466 -9.65 4.85 4.03
C ARG A 466 -8.87 3.53 3.97
N GLN A 467 -9.23 2.65 3.04
CA GLN A 467 -8.49 1.40 2.82
C GLN A 467 -7.03 1.64 2.43
N ASN A 468 -6.68 2.75 1.78
CA ASN A 468 -5.29 3.03 1.41
C ASN A 468 -4.45 3.55 2.60
N LEU A 469 -5.05 3.80 3.77
CA LEU A 469 -4.34 4.22 4.99
C LEU A 469 -3.84 3.05 5.85
N TRP A 470 -4.25 1.81 5.60
CA TRP A 470 -3.89 0.71 6.51
C TRP A 470 -2.38 0.42 6.53
N SER A 471 -1.72 0.49 5.37
CA SER A 471 -0.26 0.25 5.26
C SER A 471 0.55 1.39 5.88
N HIS A 472 0.03 2.61 5.81
CA HIS A 472 0.55 3.74 6.57
C HIS A 472 0.36 3.55 8.07
N THR A 473 -0.79 3.02 8.48
CA THR A 473 -1.10 2.73 9.89
C THR A 473 -0.16 1.67 10.45
N PHE A 474 0.13 0.61 9.69
CA PHE A 474 1.15 -0.40 10.02
C PHE A 474 2.52 0.24 10.30
N LEU A 475 3.01 1.11 9.41
CA LEU A 475 4.28 1.81 9.61
C LEU A 475 4.24 2.78 10.80
N LEU A 476 3.15 3.54 10.91
CA LEU A 476 2.93 4.51 11.97
C LEU A 476 2.97 3.84 13.35
N THR A 477 2.40 2.64 13.48
CA THR A 477 2.36 1.92 14.77
C THR A 477 3.74 1.61 15.36
N TYR A 478 4.80 1.48 14.55
CA TYR A 478 6.18 1.39 15.05
C TYR A 478 6.69 2.68 15.69
N LEU A 479 6.25 3.84 15.18
CA LEU A 479 6.60 5.13 15.76
C LEU A 479 5.79 5.41 17.04
N LEU A 480 4.53 4.95 17.06
CA LEU A 480 3.60 5.14 18.18
C LEU A 480 3.92 4.26 19.39
N LEU A 481 4.69 3.19 19.22
CA LEU A 481 5.04 2.26 20.30
C LEU A 481 5.63 2.97 21.53
N ASP A 482 6.38 4.05 21.31
CA ASP A 482 6.98 4.86 22.39
C ASP A 482 6.02 5.83 23.06
N LEU A 483 4.91 6.14 22.39
CA LEU A 483 3.84 6.99 22.89
C LEU A 483 2.80 6.19 23.66
N LEU A 484 2.59 4.93 23.28
CA LEU A 484 1.90 3.99 24.14
C LEU A 484 2.70 3.95 25.44
N PRO A 485 2.09 4.15 26.60
CA PRO A 485 2.87 4.30 27.81
C PRO A 485 3.55 3.00 28.25
N ASN A 486 4.70 3.15 28.93
CA ASN A 486 5.26 2.06 29.73
C ASN A 486 4.39 1.92 30.99
N PRO A 487 3.82 0.73 31.25
CA PRO A 487 2.80 0.52 32.27
C PRO A 487 3.09 1.03 33.68
N THR A 488 4.35 1.09 34.09
CA THR A 488 4.75 1.46 35.46
C THR A 488 4.74 2.97 35.75
N ASN A 489 4.64 3.83 34.73
CA ASN A 489 4.91 5.27 34.89
C ASN A 489 3.78 6.21 34.44
N ILE A 490 2.58 5.70 34.13
CA ILE A 490 1.48 6.52 33.53
C ILE A 490 0.91 7.52 34.52
N LEU A 491 0.45 7.03 35.67
CA LEU A 491 -0.12 7.86 36.73
C LEU A 491 0.93 8.84 37.25
N ALA A 492 2.17 8.38 37.44
CA ALA A 492 3.29 9.24 37.82
C ALA A 492 3.60 10.31 36.76
N ARG A 493 3.52 10.00 35.45
CA ARG A 493 3.72 10.96 34.35
C ARG A 493 2.54 11.91 34.15
N LEU A 494 1.30 11.48 34.37
CA LEU A 494 0.12 12.33 34.33
C LEU A 494 0.12 13.28 35.53
N GLN A 495 0.33 12.75 36.74
CA GLN A 495 0.44 13.54 37.96
C GLN A 495 1.63 14.50 37.91
N SER A 496 2.81 14.05 37.47
CA SER A 496 3.96 14.93 37.30
C SER A 496 3.82 15.87 36.09
N GLY A 497 3.10 15.49 35.03
CA GLY A 497 2.81 16.34 33.88
C GLY A 497 1.85 17.48 34.22
N LEU A 498 0.79 17.16 34.97
CA LEU A 498 -0.14 18.11 35.57
C LEU A 498 0.57 19.02 36.58
N ARG A 499 1.36 18.44 37.51
CA ARG A 499 2.15 19.21 38.50
C ARG A 499 3.28 20.05 37.89
N ARG A 500 3.94 19.59 36.83
CA ARG A 500 5.05 20.30 36.14
C ARG A 500 4.58 21.15 34.95
N LYS A 501 3.27 21.36 34.75
CA LYS A 501 2.70 22.12 33.61
C LYS A 501 3.22 21.64 32.24
N ARG A 502 3.52 20.35 32.07
CA ARG A 502 3.94 19.75 30.79
C ARG A 502 2.72 19.19 30.06
N ALA A 503 2.00 20.06 29.35
CA ALA A 503 0.76 19.78 28.61
C ALA A 503 0.91 18.83 27.39
N GLU A 504 2.12 18.38 27.08
CA GLU A 504 2.45 17.58 25.88
C GLU A 504 1.94 16.13 25.96
N VAL A 505 2.02 15.52 27.14
CA VAL A 505 1.67 14.10 27.36
C VAL A 505 0.15 13.86 27.32
N PRO A 506 -0.71 14.70 27.95
CA PRO A 506 -2.17 14.54 27.86
C PRO A 506 -2.71 14.77 26.44
N ALA A 507 -2.13 15.70 25.69
CA ALA A 507 -2.63 16.03 24.35
C ALA A 507 -2.39 14.90 23.34
N MET A 508 -1.19 14.34 23.28
CA MET A 508 -0.91 13.20 22.41
C MET A 508 -1.72 11.97 22.82
N ALA A 509 -1.92 11.74 24.13
CA ALA A 509 -2.82 10.71 24.62
C ALA A 509 -4.23 10.85 24.05
N LEU A 510 -4.79 12.05 24.13
CA LEU A 510 -6.12 12.35 23.60
C LEU A 510 -6.16 12.16 22.08
N VAL A 511 -5.18 12.67 21.32
CA VAL A 511 -5.14 12.46 19.87
C VAL A 511 -5.12 10.96 19.51
N LEU A 512 -4.32 10.17 20.22
CA LEU A 512 -4.26 8.72 19.99
C LEU A 512 -5.58 8.03 20.34
N VAL A 513 -6.17 8.34 21.50
CA VAL A 513 -7.45 7.74 21.92
C VAL A 513 -8.57 8.07 20.95
N PHE A 514 -8.69 9.35 20.55
CA PHE A 514 -9.81 9.83 19.74
C PHE A 514 -9.68 9.55 18.25
N ILE A 515 -8.48 9.28 17.74
CA ILE A 515 -8.30 8.86 16.34
C ILE A 515 -8.20 7.34 16.25
N LEU A 516 -7.30 6.73 17.03
CA LEU A 516 -7.00 5.30 16.89
C LEU A 516 -8.02 4.41 17.58
N GLY A 517 -8.70 4.86 18.65
CA GLY A 517 -9.74 4.07 19.32
C GLY A 517 -10.93 3.77 18.41
N PRO A 518 -11.59 4.79 17.83
CA PRO A 518 -12.64 4.59 16.84
C PRO A 518 -12.16 3.83 15.61
N THR A 519 -10.94 4.10 15.12
CA THR A 519 -10.35 3.36 13.99
C THR A 519 -10.21 1.86 14.31
N PHE A 520 -9.65 1.54 15.49
CA PHE A 520 -9.49 0.17 15.98
C PHE A 520 -10.83 -0.56 16.02
N MET A 521 -11.85 0.05 16.63
CA MET A 521 -13.14 -0.60 16.84
C MET A 521 -13.92 -0.78 15.54
N ASN A 522 -14.00 0.28 14.71
CA ASN A 522 -14.70 0.20 13.43
C ASN A 522 -14.07 -0.85 12.50
N ASN A 523 -12.75 -0.85 12.38
CA ASN A 523 -12.07 -1.81 11.52
C ASN A 523 -12.18 -3.22 12.09
N GLY A 524 -11.92 -3.37 13.40
CA GLY A 524 -11.91 -4.67 14.06
C GLY A 524 -13.27 -5.36 14.08
N LEU A 525 -14.34 -4.65 14.46
CA LEU A 525 -15.70 -5.22 14.48
C LEU A 525 -16.25 -5.45 13.08
N SER A 526 -16.01 -4.53 12.15
CA SER A 526 -16.42 -4.72 10.75
C SER A 526 -15.79 -5.98 10.19
N GLU A 527 -14.49 -6.16 10.41
CA GLU A 527 -13.78 -7.33 9.90
C GLU A 527 -14.21 -8.63 10.59
N VAL A 528 -14.41 -8.62 11.91
CA VAL A 528 -14.96 -9.78 12.61
C VAL A 528 -16.31 -10.19 12.03
N LYS A 529 -17.18 -9.22 11.72
CA LYS A 529 -18.48 -9.48 11.06
C LYS A 529 -18.30 -10.06 9.66
N VAL A 530 -17.27 -9.65 8.91
CA VAL A 530 -16.96 -10.18 7.57
C VAL A 530 -16.47 -11.62 7.69
N VAL A 531 -15.47 -11.88 8.53
CA VAL A 531 -14.93 -13.23 8.76
C VAL A 531 -16.01 -14.19 9.29
N TRP A 532 -16.85 -13.73 10.22
CA TRP A 532 -17.96 -14.52 10.74
C TRP A 532 -18.98 -14.88 9.66
N ARG A 533 -19.36 -13.92 8.81
CA ARG A 533 -20.26 -14.16 7.68
C ARG A 533 -19.65 -15.13 6.67
N ALA A 534 -18.36 -14.96 6.35
CA ALA A 534 -17.64 -15.85 5.45
C ALA A 534 -17.60 -17.29 6.00
N LEU A 535 -17.32 -17.46 7.29
CA LEU A 535 -17.33 -18.76 7.95
C LEU A 535 -18.74 -19.39 7.96
N ALA A 536 -19.76 -18.62 8.32
CA ALA A 536 -21.15 -19.09 8.35
C ALA A 536 -21.65 -19.49 6.95
N GLN A 537 -21.39 -18.66 5.93
CA GLN A 537 -21.71 -18.96 4.54
C GLN A 537 -21.02 -20.24 4.10
N ARG A 538 -19.75 -20.42 4.47
CA ARG A 538 -19.00 -21.62 4.11
C ARG A 538 -19.55 -22.88 4.78
N ILE A 539 -19.86 -22.85 6.07
CA ILE A 539 -20.49 -23.98 6.77
C ILE A 539 -21.83 -24.33 6.09
N ALA A 540 -22.59 -23.32 5.64
CA ALA A 540 -23.82 -23.56 4.90
C ALA A 540 -23.56 -24.22 3.54
N LEU A 541 -22.57 -23.75 2.78
CA LEU A 541 -22.19 -24.32 1.48
C LEU A 541 -21.70 -25.77 1.59
N GLU A 542 -20.89 -26.09 2.60
CA GLU A 542 -20.39 -27.45 2.82
C GLU A 542 -21.50 -28.44 3.22
N ARG A 543 -22.52 -27.96 3.94
CA ARG A 543 -23.67 -28.79 4.35
C ARG A 543 -24.70 -28.96 3.25
N ASN A 544 -24.87 -27.96 2.40
CA ASN A 544 -25.83 -27.99 1.32
C ASN A 544 -25.29 -27.23 0.10
N PRO A 545 -24.53 -27.89 -0.79
CA PRO A 545 -23.97 -27.25 -1.98
C PRO A 545 -25.02 -27.01 -3.08
N SER A 546 -26.33 -27.17 -2.81
CA SER A 546 -27.38 -26.99 -3.80
C SER A 546 -27.26 -25.62 -4.49
N GLY A 547 -27.00 -25.62 -5.80
CA GLY A 547 -26.85 -24.40 -6.60
C GLY A 547 -25.44 -23.81 -6.66
N GLN A 548 -24.43 -24.47 -6.12
CA GLN A 548 -23.03 -24.03 -6.19
C GLN A 548 -22.14 -25.15 -6.71
N GLU A 549 -21.12 -24.81 -7.48
CA GLU A 549 -20.17 -25.75 -8.07
C GLU A 549 -18.74 -25.23 -7.90
N ARG A 550 -17.79 -26.17 -7.77
CA ARG A 550 -16.37 -25.84 -7.66
C ARG A 550 -15.72 -25.78 -9.04
N LEU A 551 -15.10 -24.65 -9.38
CA LEU A 551 -14.33 -24.45 -10.61
C LEU A 551 -13.03 -23.72 -10.28
N SER A 552 -11.89 -24.18 -10.80
CA SER A 552 -10.56 -23.61 -10.54
C SER A 552 -10.23 -23.39 -9.05
N GLY A 553 -10.76 -24.21 -8.15
CA GLY A 553 -10.54 -24.02 -6.70
C GLY A 553 -11.42 -22.94 -6.05
N LEU A 554 -12.43 -22.41 -6.74
CA LEU A 554 -13.41 -21.46 -6.21
C LEU A 554 -14.82 -22.08 -6.15
N TRP A 555 -15.64 -21.63 -5.18
CA TRP A 555 -17.08 -21.91 -5.19
C TRP A 555 -17.82 -20.81 -5.94
N LEU A 556 -18.49 -21.21 -7.02
CA LEU A 556 -19.29 -20.35 -7.90
C LEU A 556 -20.74 -20.82 -7.92
N ASP A 557 -21.63 -19.95 -8.41
CA ASP A 557 -22.97 -20.40 -8.80
C ASP A 557 -22.85 -21.51 -9.86
N ALA A 558 -23.69 -22.54 -9.74
CA ALA A 558 -23.60 -23.70 -10.64
C ALA A 558 -23.79 -23.31 -12.11
N GLN A 559 -24.63 -22.30 -12.40
CA GLN A 559 -24.77 -21.81 -13.77
C GLN A 559 -23.51 -21.08 -14.22
N GLU A 560 -22.96 -20.21 -13.38
CA GLU A 560 -21.73 -19.47 -13.70
C GLU A 560 -20.53 -20.42 -13.91
N ALA A 561 -20.40 -21.47 -13.10
CA ALA A 561 -19.38 -22.48 -13.27
C ALA A 561 -19.52 -23.24 -14.61
N ARG A 562 -20.76 -23.63 -14.96
CA ARG A 562 -21.04 -24.28 -16.25
C ARG A 562 -20.74 -23.36 -17.41
N ASP A 563 -21.18 -22.11 -17.36
CA ASP A 563 -20.95 -21.12 -18.43
C ASP A 563 -19.44 -20.91 -18.67
N ILE A 564 -18.64 -20.78 -17.60
CA ILE A 564 -17.19 -20.61 -17.71
C ILE A 564 -16.54 -21.88 -18.28
N ARG A 565 -17.00 -23.06 -17.87
CA ARG A 565 -16.49 -24.33 -18.39
C ARG A 565 -16.82 -24.53 -19.86
N GLU A 566 -18.04 -24.23 -20.28
CA GLU A 566 -18.44 -24.30 -21.69
C GLU A 566 -17.61 -23.33 -22.54
N ARG A 567 -17.44 -22.08 -22.05
CA ARG A 567 -16.58 -21.08 -22.71
C ARG A 567 -15.13 -21.54 -22.81
N SER A 568 -14.58 -22.14 -21.76
CA SER A 568 -13.18 -22.60 -21.75
C SER A 568 -12.96 -23.79 -22.68
N LEU A 569 -13.96 -24.67 -22.83
CA LEU A 569 -13.95 -25.76 -23.81
C LEU A 569 -13.96 -25.24 -25.25
N VAL A 570 -14.81 -24.25 -25.56
CA VAL A 570 -14.84 -23.62 -26.89
C VAL A 570 -13.48 -22.97 -27.20
N VAL A 571 -12.92 -22.22 -26.26
CA VAL A 571 -11.59 -21.60 -26.40
C VAL A 571 -10.52 -22.66 -26.66
N ARG A 572 -10.48 -23.74 -25.87
CA ARG A 572 -9.48 -24.81 -26.02
C ARG A 572 -9.60 -25.50 -27.37
N ARG A 573 -10.81 -25.83 -27.80
CA ARG A 573 -11.07 -26.48 -29.09
C ARG A 573 -10.65 -25.60 -30.25
N LEU A 574 -11.09 -24.33 -30.28
CA LEU A 574 -10.74 -23.42 -31.38
C LEU A 574 -9.25 -23.08 -31.42
N ALA A 575 -8.59 -22.94 -30.27
CA ALA A 575 -7.15 -22.68 -30.20
C ALA A 575 -6.28 -23.85 -30.71
N ALA A 576 -6.82 -25.07 -30.73
CA ALA A 576 -6.12 -26.23 -31.32
C ALA A 576 -6.08 -26.17 -32.85
N GLU A 577 -7.02 -25.46 -33.49
CA GLU A 577 -7.21 -25.46 -34.93
C GLU A 577 -6.88 -24.11 -35.59
N LYS A 578 -7.06 -23.01 -34.86
CA LYS A 578 -7.06 -21.65 -35.40
C LYS A 578 -6.26 -20.72 -34.49
N ARG A 579 -5.67 -19.66 -35.06
CA ARG A 579 -5.14 -18.57 -34.25
C ARG A 579 -6.31 -17.82 -33.65
N LEU A 580 -6.43 -17.90 -32.33
CA LEU A 580 -7.54 -17.36 -31.59
C LEU A 580 -7.14 -16.08 -30.86
N PHE A 581 -8.10 -15.19 -30.67
CA PHE A 581 -8.07 -14.12 -29.69
C PHE A 581 -9.44 -14.06 -28.99
N PHE A 582 -9.49 -13.83 -27.68
CA PHE A 582 -10.76 -13.63 -26.99
C PHE A 582 -10.72 -12.52 -25.95
N VAL A 583 -11.86 -11.87 -25.75
CA VAL A 583 -12.06 -10.80 -24.77
C VAL A 583 -13.42 -10.98 -24.11
N GLY A 584 -13.44 -10.98 -22.79
CA GLY A 584 -14.67 -11.14 -22.03
C GLY A 584 -14.49 -10.85 -20.54
N PRO A 585 -15.53 -11.06 -19.74
CA PRO A 585 -15.37 -11.14 -18.30
C PRO A 585 -14.58 -12.41 -17.93
N ASN A 586 -14.05 -12.45 -16.71
CA ASN A 586 -13.40 -13.63 -16.16
C ASN A 586 -12.18 -14.14 -16.95
N MET A 587 -11.53 -13.28 -17.75
CA MET A 587 -10.39 -13.65 -18.60
C MET A 587 -9.33 -14.48 -17.88
N PHE A 588 -8.95 -14.06 -16.67
CA PHE A 588 -7.93 -14.78 -15.91
C PHE A 588 -8.34 -16.22 -15.59
N LEU A 589 -9.59 -16.40 -15.16
CA LEU A 589 -10.14 -17.72 -14.87
C LEU A 589 -10.29 -18.56 -16.14
N LEU A 590 -10.77 -17.96 -17.24
CA LEU A 590 -10.87 -18.62 -18.54
C LEU A 590 -9.51 -19.08 -19.08
N GLN A 591 -8.45 -18.29 -18.88
CA GLN A 591 -7.10 -18.66 -19.27
C GLN A 591 -6.56 -19.84 -18.45
N LEU A 592 -6.76 -19.82 -17.13
CA LEU A 592 -6.36 -20.93 -16.26
C LEU A 592 -7.12 -22.22 -16.60
N GLU A 593 -8.42 -22.12 -16.85
CA GLU A 593 -9.28 -23.27 -17.18
C GLU A 593 -9.04 -23.80 -18.60
N SER A 594 -8.89 -22.94 -19.60
CA SER A 594 -8.65 -23.37 -20.98
C SER A 594 -7.22 -23.84 -21.23
N GLY A 595 -6.26 -23.27 -20.49
CA GLY A 595 -4.82 -23.42 -20.75
C GLY A 595 -4.32 -22.61 -21.96
N VAL A 596 -5.16 -21.72 -22.51
CA VAL A 596 -4.86 -20.96 -23.72
C VAL A 596 -4.43 -19.54 -23.36
N PHE A 597 -3.26 -19.15 -23.87
CA PHE A 597 -2.64 -17.84 -23.69
C PHE A 597 -2.20 -17.27 -25.03
N PHE A 598 -2.21 -15.93 -25.18
CA PHE A 598 -1.87 -15.29 -26.45
C PHE A 598 -0.55 -14.55 -26.37
N PRO A 599 0.21 -14.41 -27.48
CA PRO A 599 1.45 -13.63 -27.52
C PRO A 599 1.16 -12.12 -27.69
N LEU A 600 0.09 -11.61 -27.07
CA LEU A 600 -0.32 -10.21 -27.17
C LEU A 600 0.14 -9.38 -25.97
N PRO A 601 0.42 -8.07 -26.18
CA PRO A 601 0.84 -7.16 -25.12
C PRO A 601 -0.20 -7.02 -24.00
N ALA A 602 -1.48 -7.13 -24.34
CA ALA A 602 -2.58 -7.20 -23.39
C ALA A 602 -3.32 -8.52 -23.60
N GLN A 603 -3.54 -9.27 -22.52
CA GLN A 603 -4.45 -10.42 -22.58
C GLN A 603 -5.88 -10.02 -22.29
N ASP A 604 -6.08 -9.00 -21.46
CA ASP A 604 -7.40 -8.53 -21.07
C ASP A 604 -7.54 -7.08 -21.53
N LEU A 605 -8.08 -6.90 -22.74
CA LEU A 605 -8.28 -5.57 -23.29
C LEU A 605 -9.16 -4.69 -22.42
N LEU A 606 -10.13 -5.27 -21.71
CA LEU A 606 -11.05 -4.51 -20.87
C LEU A 606 -10.30 -3.86 -19.70
N THR A 607 -9.38 -4.59 -19.07
CA THR A 607 -8.69 -4.11 -17.86
C THR A 607 -7.36 -3.43 -18.14
N GLU A 608 -6.71 -3.74 -19.27
CA GLU A 608 -5.39 -3.21 -19.62
C GLU A 608 -5.47 -1.99 -20.55
N SER A 609 -6.66 -1.65 -21.09
CA SER A 609 -6.87 -0.46 -21.93
C SER A 609 -7.27 0.77 -21.11
N LEU A 610 -6.35 1.24 -20.25
CA LEU A 610 -6.58 2.35 -19.32
C LEU A 610 -6.68 3.75 -19.97
N SER A 611 -6.34 3.88 -21.25
CA SER A 611 -6.45 5.15 -22.01
C SER A 611 -6.88 4.91 -23.45
N PRO A 612 -7.36 5.94 -24.18
CA PRO A 612 -7.65 5.84 -25.61
C PRO A 612 -6.45 5.36 -26.44
N GLU A 613 -5.24 5.82 -26.12
CA GLU A 613 -4.00 5.38 -26.78
C GLU A 613 -3.66 3.94 -26.41
N GLY A 614 -3.88 3.54 -25.16
CA GLY A 614 -3.75 2.16 -24.72
C GLY A 614 -4.67 1.22 -25.49
N PHE A 615 -5.95 1.60 -25.62
CA PHE A 615 -6.92 0.89 -26.41
C PHE A 615 -6.49 0.78 -27.88
N ALA A 616 -6.11 1.90 -28.51
CA ALA A 616 -5.69 1.91 -29.91
C ALA A 616 -4.46 1.04 -30.16
N ARG A 617 -3.45 1.10 -29.27
CA ARG A 617 -2.27 0.22 -29.33
C ARG A 617 -2.65 -1.25 -29.22
N ASN A 618 -3.52 -1.59 -28.28
CA ASN A 618 -3.92 -2.97 -28.08
C ASN A 618 -4.73 -3.51 -29.27
N VAL A 619 -5.64 -2.71 -29.86
CA VAL A 619 -6.34 -3.06 -31.09
C VAL A 619 -5.36 -3.24 -32.25
N ALA A 620 -4.39 -2.34 -32.41
CA ALA A 620 -3.35 -2.47 -33.43
C ALA A 620 -2.53 -3.76 -33.26
N ALA A 621 -2.23 -4.16 -32.01
CA ALA A 621 -1.56 -5.42 -31.72
C ALA A 621 -2.42 -6.64 -32.09
N VAL A 622 -3.73 -6.59 -31.85
CA VAL A 622 -4.67 -7.64 -32.31
C VAL A 622 -4.68 -7.74 -33.83
N ARG A 623 -4.73 -6.60 -34.54
CA ARG A 623 -4.64 -6.56 -36.01
C ARG A 623 -3.34 -7.13 -36.54
N ALA A 624 -2.21 -6.78 -35.91
CA ALA A 624 -0.89 -7.27 -36.27
C ALA A 624 -0.74 -8.79 -36.04
N TYR A 625 -1.32 -9.29 -34.93
CA TYR A 625 -1.40 -10.73 -34.66
C TYR A 625 -2.28 -11.46 -35.67
N ALA A 626 -3.29 -10.76 -36.22
CA ALA A 626 -4.18 -11.22 -37.26
C ALA A 626 -4.80 -12.61 -36.97
N PRO A 627 -5.52 -12.76 -35.82
CA PRO A 627 -6.16 -14.01 -35.47
C PRO A 627 -7.14 -14.46 -36.58
N ASP A 628 -7.33 -15.77 -36.69
CA ASP A 628 -8.32 -16.33 -37.60
C ASP A 628 -9.74 -16.19 -37.01
N VAL A 629 -9.84 -16.24 -35.67
CA VAL A 629 -11.09 -16.09 -34.91
C VAL A 629 -10.91 -15.10 -33.76
N VAL A 630 -11.90 -14.22 -33.59
CA VAL A 630 -12.04 -13.36 -32.41
C VAL A 630 -13.32 -13.74 -31.68
N LEU A 631 -13.22 -14.09 -30.39
CA LEU A 631 -14.36 -14.36 -29.53
C LEU A 631 -14.62 -13.17 -28.61
N LEU A 632 -15.85 -12.67 -28.63
CA LEU A 632 -16.30 -11.61 -27.72
C LEU A 632 -17.38 -12.16 -26.82
N SER A 633 -17.27 -11.97 -25.52
CA SER A 633 -18.32 -12.46 -24.61
C SER A 633 -19.64 -11.76 -24.90
N ASP A 634 -20.71 -12.55 -24.96
CA ASP A 634 -22.09 -12.10 -25.17
C ASP A 634 -22.67 -11.18 -24.06
N GLY A 635 -21.95 -11.02 -22.95
CA GLY A 635 -22.24 -10.04 -21.92
C GLY A 635 -23.00 -10.57 -20.70
N GLY A 636 -23.11 -11.88 -20.45
CA GLY A 636 -23.64 -12.38 -19.18
C GLY A 636 -22.91 -11.77 -17.96
N GLY A 637 -23.60 -10.97 -17.13
CA GLY A 637 -23.00 -10.28 -15.98
C GLY A 637 -23.93 -9.33 -15.22
N SER A 638 -23.48 -8.81 -14.08
CA SER A 638 -24.28 -7.91 -13.22
C SER A 638 -24.63 -6.58 -13.93
N ARG A 639 -25.86 -6.08 -13.71
CA ARG A 639 -26.52 -5.00 -14.49
C ARG A 639 -25.71 -3.69 -14.68
N LEU A 640 -24.89 -3.30 -13.72
CA LEU A 640 -24.11 -2.04 -13.81
C LEU A 640 -22.82 -2.23 -14.61
N VAL A 641 -22.05 -3.28 -14.31
CA VAL A 641 -20.82 -3.60 -15.06
C VAL A 641 -21.16 -4.02 -16.50
N PHE A 642 -22.38 -4.54 -16.71
CA PHE A 642 -22.93 -4.85 -18.03
C PHE A 642 -22.91 -3.67 -19.01
N LEU A 643 -23.24 -2.43 -18.58
CA LEU A 643 -23.34 -1.29 -19.50
C LEU A 643 -21.97 -0.84 -20.02
N GLU A 644 -20.99 -0.71 -19.13
CA GLU A 644 -19.62 -0.32 -19.49
C GLU A 644 -18.96 -1.38 -20.37
N ARG A 645 -19.16 -2.66 -20.05
CA ARG A 645 -18.69 -3.77 -20.87
C ARG A 645 -19.33 -3.75 -22.24
N LYS A 646 -20.65 -3.58 -22.32
CA LYS A 646 -21.35 -3.53 -23.61
C LYS A 646 -20.80 -2.39 -24.46
N ALA A 647 -20.55 -1.22 -23.88
CA ALA A 647 -19.90 -0.11 -24.57
C ALA A 647 -18.48 -0.46 -25.04
N PHE A 648 -17.68 -1.11 -24.18
CA PHE A 648 -16.33 -1.55 -24.53
C PHE A 648 -16.30 -2.59 -25.65
N ILE A 649 -17.11 -3.64 -25.54
CA ILE A 649 -17.24 -4.68 -26.57
C ILE A 649 -17.76 -4.09 -27.88
N SER A 650 -18.72 -3.16 -27.83
CA SER A 650 -19.19 -2.44 -29.03
C SER A 650 -18.07 -1.64 -29.67
N LYS A 651 -17.19 -1.02 -28.87
CA LYS A 651 -16.01 -0.30 -29.36
C LYS A 651 -14.98 -1.24 -29.99
N VAL A 652 -14.74 -2.42 -29.41
CA VAL A 652 -13.88 -3.46 -29.99
C VAL A 652 -14.45 -3.94 -31.33
N LEU A 653 -15.76 -4.26 -31.37
CA LEU A 653 -16.48 -4.63 -32.60
C LEU A 653 -16.34 -3.56 -33.67
N ALA A 654 -16.60 -2.29 -33.34
CA ALA A 654 -16.47 -1.19 -34.29
C ALA A 654 -15.03 -1.04 -34.80
N SER A 655 -14.03 -1.33 -33.96
CA SER A 655 -12.62 -1.21 -34.34
C SER A 655 -12.14 -2.39 -35.19
N LEU A 656 -12.70 -3.59 -35.04
CA LEU A 656 -12.29 -4.80 -35.78
C LEU A 656 -13.24 -5.17 -36.93
N GLY A 657 -14.43 -4.60 -36.99
CA GLY A 657 -15.53 -5.08 -37.86
C GLY A 657 -15.32 -4.97 -39.37
N GLN A 658 -14.30 -4.24 -39.84
CA GLN A 658 -13.91 -4.25 -41.26
C GLN A 658 -13.11 -5.50 -41.64
N GLU A 659 -12.41 -6.09 -40.67
CA GLU A 659 -11.51 -7.23 -40.88
C GLU A 659 -12.16 -8.56 -40.45
N TYR A 660 -13.19 -8.49 -39.60
CA TYR A 660 -13.85 -9.65 -39.01
C TYR A 660 -15.37 -9.57 -39.19
N GLY A 661 -15.96 -10.64 -39.72
CA GLY A 661 -17.40 -10.80 -39.88
C GLY A 661 -17.98 -11.69 -38.78
N THR A 662 -19.17 -11.35 -38.29
CA THR A 662 -19.90 -12.20 -37.34
C THR A 662 -20.41 -13.45 -38.04
N VAL A 663 -20.02 -14.62 -37.53
CA VAL A 663 -20.44 -15.93 -38.08
C VAL A 663 -21.55 -16.57 -37.24
N GLY A 664 -21.59 -16.29 -35.94
CA GLY A 664 -22.63 -16.79 -35.06
C GLY A 664 -22.29 -16.62 -33.59
N SER A 665 -22.99 -17.36 -32.74
CA SER A 665 -22.67 -17.50 -31.32
C SER A 665 -22.46 -18.95 -30.95
N GLU A 666 -21.50 -19.22 -30.07
CA GLU A 666 -21.20 -20.56 -29.58
C GLU A 666 -20.72 -20.53 -28.14
N GLY A 667 -21.34 -21.33 -27.26
CA GLY A 667 -20.93 -21.47 -25.86
C GLY A 667 -20.84 -20.14 -25.09
N GLY A 668 -21.71 -19.17 -25.39
CA GLY A 668 -21.69 -17.83 -24.78
C GLY A 668 -20.66 -16.85 -25.37
N TRP A 669 -20.04 -17.20 -26.50
CA TRP A 669 -19.21 -16.31 -27.30
C TRP A 669 -19.94 -15.82 -28.53
N LEU A 670 -19.79 -14.54 -28.87
CA LEU A 670 -19.96 -14.03 -30.22
C LEU A 670 -18.70 -14.36 -31.02
N VAL A 671 -18.86 -15.15 -32.08
CA VAL A 671 -17.76 -15.65 -32.91
C VAL A 671 -17.61 -14.76 -34.14
N LEU A 672 -16.44 -14.12 -34.25
CA LEU A 672 -16.05 -13.35 -35.42
C LEU A 672 -14.94 -14.09 -36.16
N GLU A 673 -15.10 -14.28 -37.47
CA GLU A 673 -14.06 -14.84 -38.32
C GLU A 673 -13.48 -13.79 -39.25
N ARG A 674 -12.19 -13.92 -39.55
CA ARG A 674 -11.51 -12.99 -40.44
C ARG A 674 -12.13 -13.04 -41.84
N VAL A 675 -12.54 -11.89 -42.35
CA VAL A 675 -13.03 -11.74 -43.72
C VAL A 675 -11.87 -12.03 -44.67
N ARG A 676 -11.95 -13.14 -45.41
CA ARG A 676 -10.98 -13.39 -46.47
C ARG A 676 -11.22 -12.34 -47.56
N PRO A 677 -10.17 -11.64 -48.05
CA PRO A 677 -10.33 -10.82 -49.23
C PRO A 677 -10.94 -11.72 -50.31
N ALA A 678 -12.02 -11.27 -50.95
CA ALA A 678 -12.49 -11.95 -52.16
C ALA A 678 -11.26 -12.10 -53.05
N ALA A 679 -10.88 -13.34 -53.38
CA ALA A 679 -9.78 -13.58 -54.30
C ALA A 679 -10.08 -12.71 -55.52
N ALA A 680 -9.21 -11.75 -55.83
CA ALA A 680 -9.35 -10.94 -57.03
C ALA A 680 -9.33 -11.93 -58.19
N GLN A 681 -10.53 -12.22 -58.72
CA GLN A 681 -10.73 -13.09 -59.86
C GLN A 681 -10.26 -12.41 -61.12
#